data_AF-A0A3M7NVY8-F1
#
_entry.id   AF-A0A3M7NVY8-F1
#
_cell.length_a   1.000
_cell.length_b   1.000
_cell.length_c   1.000
_cell.angle_alpha   90.00
_cell.angle_beta   90.00
_cell.angle_gamma   90.00
#
_symmetry.space_group_name_H-M   'P 1'
#
loop_
_entity.id
_entity.type
_entity.pdbx_description
1 polymer ?
#
loop_
_entity_poly.entity_id
_entity_poly.type
_entity_poly.pdbx_seq_one_letter_code
_entity_poly.pdbx_strand_id
1 'polypeptide(L)'
;MDKPGFSRESQPLPWRGQHVVGSGPPALPFYSVAMMNGFRPENMRTSQSAFRIYQPNGESTPAPRSASMPSYKTKNGKHKFISRSIHDGASRYSRSDGADSREDSSTGENERASKRHRRKGPESVQPQFTVRRPLRNSDEIHSDIWKAILPYCEPRFLLEAKVINQLMYVILSDMSSIWRQSRQTHIPEAPPCPSSLTEQQYAHLLVGRGCQIPQCSKRKVTAVAWPFLGRLCLDCVREKTINVDDIPWERQHLVGSDLLVLALPLGRSVSGRHIKSPVLDADGSYLQIQKLVALKSDWETLEAEYLELSREKDDAALQQWFGAKRAQTKRHMLEIRLIEATTDNRPLRSGVLQEGIAKSEARRQLFIQEAAKLSPPITESTLNCMSAFHRAVATGNTPSIRAWELLLPKLLPYRDLAEQLVDLIAVPEIMWSFSNNEPYKELVRRRKRWTERGEVHLYPEQEFVISLGREEFERCQAAGVADCDILLLTLKNVFESYERLKHNNNIPIGLNYNGEQAPYVLSFDDALMIIQKVMTLSISPYSGRAKAVYRSLKCVACVKNGFSRDYDFHKGMEHIYKHHSAKVGEAEEYWRYRQKFIRHDWNSGHPWSHFPWYSTSWSRCLPLVPAHRSAATLADWHPDNEWPFVPLSRREIKSAFEGRGAADHPVAQAGYLAAITHGVRTLRGINLSPRAVVKVAFQYADHVCGKHGVGSCSLDEFIAAVPDLQEANPSLDFKFMCGICMSDAANSCGGVHIKYPISMKMLKDHWKIKHARHDAEWQRLLYLPSDSEVLDEMTASDGQLRAQKDDITSSSSSAKSGRASRKRPNPKANAILKMPFVISAFSELFPRIAEGSGENASSISI
;
A
#
# COMPACT_ATOMS: atom_id res chain seq x y z
N MET A 1 68.29 33.59 32.54
CA MET A 1 68.92 33.36 33.85
C MET A 1 68.05 32.35 34.61
N ASP A 2 68.45 31.12 34.92
CA ASP A 2 69.58 30.32 34.41
C ASP A 2 69.29 28.80 34.45
N LYS A 3 70.12 28.03 33.73
CA LYS A 3 70.18 26.55 33.62
C LYS A 3 71.32 26.01 34.53
N PRO A 4 71.48 24.69 34.85
CA PRO A 4 71.64 23.50 33.95
C PRO A 4 70.89 22.24 34.46
N GLY A 5 70.98 20.97 33.98
CA GLY A 5 71.70 20.20 32.94
C GLY A 5 71.53 18.69 33.25
N PHE A 6 71.91 17.65 32.46
CA PHE A 6 72.40 17.51 31.07
C PHE A 6 72.32 15.98 30.70
N SER A 7 71.98 15.60 29.45
CA SER A 7 72.59 14.45 28.68
C SER A 7 72.22 12.95 29.01
N ARG A 8 72.09 11.97 28.08
CA ARG A 8 72.07 11.88 26.58
C ARG A 8 71.54 10.52 26.05
N GLU A 9 71.02 10.50 24.80
CA GLU A 9 71.20 9.56 23.63
C GLU A 9 71.40 8.01 23.82
N SER A 10 71.03 7.06 22.91
CA SER A 10 70.23 7.05 21.64
C SER A 10 70.14 5.63 20.98
N GLN A 11 68.96 5.23 20.45
CA GLN A 11 68.71 4.37 19.24
C GLN A 11 69.38 2.95 19.06
N PRO A 12 69.06 2.12 18.02
CA PRO A 12 67.75 1.64 17.53
C PRO A 12 67.69 0.09 17.24
N LEU A 13 66.59 -0.38 16.62
CA LEU A 13 66.29 -1.76 16.17
C LEU A 13 67.29 -2.39 15.15
N PRO A 14 67.29 -3.74 15.03
CA PRO A 14 67.31 -4.37 13.69
C PRO A 14 66.33 -5.54 13.48
N TRP A 15 66.25 -6.00 12.22
CA TRP A 15 65.32 -7.00 11.64
C TRP A 15 66.03 -8.30 11.17
N ARG A 16 65.23 -9.34 10.87
CA ARG A 16 65.52 -10.62 10.13
C ARG A 16 66.23 -11.76 10.89
N GLY A 17 65.84 -13.02 10.58
CA GLY A 17 66.75 -14.16 10.79
C GLY A 17 66.25 -15.62 10.93
N GLN A 18 65.19 -16.06 10.25
CA GLN A 18 65.05 -17.37 9.55
C GLN A 18 65.52 -18.75 10.16
N HIS A 19 64.74 -19.81 9.88
CA HIS A 19 65.00 -21.27 10.04
C HIS A 19 64.92 -21.90 11.45
N VAL A 20 64.49 -23.15 11.67
CA VAL A 20 63.56 -24.14 11.07
C VAL A 20 63.80 -25.48 11.81
N VAL A 21 62.72 -26.21 12.14
CA VAL A 21 62.50 -27.68 12.33
C VAL A 21 61.30 -27.75 13.28
N GLY A 22 60.09 -28.15 12.86
CA GLY A 22 59.64 -29.52 12.59
C GLY A 22 59.01 -30.12 13.87
N SER A 23 57.87 -30.83 13.89
CA SER A 23 56.88 -31.22 12.86
C SER A 23 55.58 -31.66 13.58
N GLY A 24 54.39 -31.41 13.01
CA GLY A 24 53.12 -31.87 13.60
C GLY A 24 51.87 -31.53 12.76
N PRO A 25 51.02 -32.51 12.37
CA PRO A 25 49.83 -32.28 11.54
C PRO A 25 48.65 -31.69 12.31
N PRO A 26 47.61 -31.15 11.62
CA PRO A 26 46.76 -30.09 12.18
C PRO A 26 45.58 -30.57 13.01
N ALA A 27 45.29 -29.85 14.10
CA ALA A 27 44.02 -29.94 14.82
C ALA A 27 43.00 -28.95 14.23
N LEU A 28 41.83 -29.47 13.84
CA LEU A 28 40.66 -28.68 13.46
C LEU A 28 39.97 -28.11 14.70
N PRO A 29 39.64 -26.80 14.76
CA PRO A 29 38.73 -26.30 15.78
C PRO A 29 37.28 -26.62 15.40
N PHE A 30 36.68 -27.53 16.18
CA PHE A 30 35.23 -27.70 16.27
C PHE A 30 34.53 -26.37 16.57
N TYR A 31 33.44 -26.10 15.87
CA TYR A 31 32.33 -25.31 16.40
C TYR A 31 31.01 -25.94 15.97
N SER A 32 30.38 -26.68 16.88
CA SER A 32 29.07 -27.29 16.67
C SER A 32 28.15 -27.05 17.87
N VAL A 33 27.09 -26.29 17.59
CA VAL A 33 25.72 -26.45 18.11
C VAL A 33 25.47 -26.31 19.62
N ALA A 34 24.71 -25.26 19.96
CA ALA A 34 23.50 -25.41 20.78
C ALA A 34 22.50 -24.27 20.47
N MET A 35 21.49 -24.54 19.64
CA MET A 35 20.24 -23.76 19.67
C MET A 35 19.34 -24.34 20.75
N MET A 36 18.62 -23.50 21.50
CA MET A 36 17.42 -23.95 22.22
C MET A 36 16.24 -23.01 21.93
N ASN A 37 15.23 -23.57 21.27
CA ASN A 37 13.91 -22.97 21.12
C ASN A 37 13.09 -23.24 22.39
N GLY A 38 12.44 -22.22 22.93
CA GLY A 38 11.43 -22.37 23.99
C GLY A 38 10.01 -22.34 23.42
N PHE A 39 9.47 -23.49 22.99
CA PHE A 39 8.04 -23.66 22.73
C PHE A 39 7.42 -24.50 23.87
N ARG A 40 6.33 -24.01 24.48
CA ARG A 40 5.46 -24.82 25.34
C ARG A 40 4.17 -25.18 24.58
N PRO A 41 3.74 -26.45 24.58
CA PRO A 41 2.44 -26.86 24.08
C PRO A 41 1.44 -27.09 25.23
N GLU A 42 0.19 -26.67 25.06
CA GLU A 42 -0.93 -27.21 25.83
C GLU A 42 -2.14 -27.48 24.90
N ASN A 43 -2.89 -28.54 25.23
CA ASN A 43 -4.21 -28.89 24.67
C ASN A 43 -4.27 -29.44 23.23
N MET A 44 -3.65 -30.60 23.01
CA MET A 44 -4.23 -31.62 22.10
C MET A 44 -5.19 -32.52 22.89
N ARG A 45 -6.46 -32.60 22.44
CA ARG A 45 -7.31 -33.77 22.74
C ARG A 45 -7.30 -34.72 21.55
N THR A 46 -7.13 -36.00 21.85
CA THR A 46 -7.06 -37.09 20.88
C THR A 46 -8.45 -37.53 20.41
N SER A 47 -8.56 -37.84 19.12
CA SER A 47 -9.56 -38.77 18.60
C SER A 47 -9.02 -39.45 17.35
N GLN A 48 -8.50 -40.67 17.51
CA GLN A 48 -8.23 -41.59 16.41
C GLN A 48 -9.58 -42.17 15.93
N SER A 49 -9.83 -42.23 14.62
CA SER A 49 -10.69 -43.28 14.06
C SER A 49 -10.46 -43.54 12.58
N ALA A 50 -10.10 -44.80 12.31
CA ALA A 50 -10.45 -45.61 11.14
C ALA A 50 -10.33 -45.01 9.72
N PHE A 51 -9.28 -45.43 9.01
CA PHE A 51 -9.42 -45.80 7.60
C PHE A 51 -10.60 -46.77 7.41
N ARG A 52 -11.45 -46.54 6.39
CA ARG A 52 -12.29 -47.58 5.81
C ARG A 52 -12.25 -47.51 4.29
N ILE A 53 -11.77 -48.59 3.70
CA ILE A 53 -11.81 -48.90 2.28
C ILE A 53 -13.25 -49.29 1.90
N TYR A 54 -13.79 -48.74 0.82
CA TYR A 54 -14.95 -49.31 0.12
C TYR A 54 -14.93 -48.95 -1.38
N GLN A 55 -14.59 -49.94 -2.21
CA GLN A 55 -15.13 -50.17 -3.54
C GLN A 55 -16.05 -51.41 -3.42
N PRO A 56 -17.13 -51.57 -4.22
CA PRO A 56 -16.96 -52.13 -5.58
C PRO A 56 -17.99 -51.64 -6.65
N ASN A 57 -17.60 -51.86 -7.93
CA ASN A 57 -18.36 -52.32 -9.12
C ASN A 57 -19.79 -51.78 -9.43
N GLY A 58 -20.22 -51.60 -10.69
CA GLY A 58 -19.61 -51.86 -12.00
C GLY A 58 -20.62 -51.64 -13.17
N GLU A 59 -20.27 -52.08 -14.38
CA GLU A 59 -21.10 -52.14 -15.62
C GLU A 59 -21.49 -50.82 -16.34
N SER A 60 -21.84 -50.83 -17.64
CA SER A 60 -20.93 -50.97 -18.79
C SER A 60 -21.58 -50.62 -20.14
N THR A 61 -20.94 -49.73 -20.95
CA THR A 61 -21.07 -49.58 -22.44
C THR A 61 -22.44 -49.23 -23.09
N PRO A 62 -22.52 -48.85 -24.39
CA PRO A 62 -21.53 -48.27 -25.32
C PRO A 62 -21.98 -46.95 -26.02
N ALA A 63 -21.10 -46.33 -26.80
CA ALA A 63 -21.41 -45.21 -27.72
C ALA A 63 -22.04 -45.69 -29.05
N PRO A 64 -22.51 -44.78 -29.95
CA PRO A 64 -21.63 -44.42 -31.07
C PRO A 64 -21.77 -43.01 -31.72
N ARG A 65 -20.64 -42.56 -32.30
CA ARG A 65 -20.47 -41.86 -33.60
C ARG A 65 -21.01 -40.42 -33.87
N SER A 66 -20.03 -39.50 -33.85
CA SER A 66 -19.66 -38.56 -34.94
C SER A 66 -20.69 -37.60 -35.59
N ALA A 67 -20.45 -36.29 -35.42
CA ALA A 67 -20.73 -35.27 -36.43
C ALA A 67 -19.67 -34.14 -36.37
N SER A 68 -19.52 -33.38 -37.46
CA SER A 68 -18.36 -32.51 -37.73
C SER A 68 -18.41 -31.10 -37.12
N MET A 69 -17.22 -30.53 -36.90
CA MET A 69 -16.97 -29.10 -36.67
C MET A 69 -17.69 -28.18 -37.70
N PRO A 70 -17.98 -26.93 -37.32
CA PRO A 70 -17.14 -25.87 -37.86
C PRO A 70 -16.54 -24.91 -36.81
N SER A 71 -15.31 -24.49 -37.07
CA SER A 71 -14.53 -23.55 -36.25
C SER A 71 -15.14 -22.14 -36.24
N TYR A 72 -15.51 -21.65 -35.05
CA TYR A 72 -15.83 -20.23 -34.83
C TYR A 72 -14.67 -19.50 -34.13
N LYS A 73 -14.03 -18.59 -34.88
CA LYS A 73 -12.99 -17.68 -34.36
C LYS A 73 -13.61 -16.66 -33.39
N THR A 74 -13.52 -16.91 -32.09
CA THR A 74 -13.89 -15.93 -31.06
C THR A 74 -12.89 -14.77 -31.06
N LYS A 75 -13.38 -13.56 -31.35
CA LYS A 75 -12.56 -12.34 -31.30
C LYS A 75 -12.46 -11.87 -29.85
N ASN A 76 -11.26 -11.90 -29.28
CA ASN A 76 -10.98 -11.46 -27.90
C ASN A 76 -11.52 -10.04 -27.61
N GLY A 77 -12.66 -9.98 -26.93
CA GLY A 77 -13.28 -8.76 -26.43
C GLY A 77 -12.47 -8.19 -25.25
N LYS A 78 -11.95 -6.98 -25.41
CA LYS A 78 -11.13 -6.32 -24.39
C LYS A 78 -12.00 -5.83 -23.22
N HIS A 79 -12.20 -6.68 -22.20
CA HIS A 79 -12.73 -6.22 -20.92
C HIS A 79 -11.75 -5.24 -20.26
N LYS A 80 -12.18 -3.99 -20.10
CA LYS A 80 -11.47 -2.98 -19.32
C LYS A 80 -11.96 -3.04 -17.87
N PHE A 81 -11.13 -3.55 -16.97
CA PHE A 81 -11.32 -3.33 -15.55
C PHE A 81 -11.08 -1.85 -15.22
N ILE A 82 -12.11 -1.14 -14.75
CA ILE A 82 -11.95 0.19 -14.14
C ILE A 82 -11.84 -0.02 -12.63
N SER A 83 -10.63 -0.31 -12.14
CA SER A 83 -10.35 -0.24 -10.70
C SER A 83 -10.12 1.21 -10.28
N ARG A 84 -10.88 1.67 -9.29
CA ARG A 84 -10.72 3.03 -8.73
C ARG A 84 -9.35 3.15 -8.04
N SER A 85 -8.46 3.93 -8.62
CA SER A 85 -7.09 4.16 -8.14
C SER A 85 -7.06 5.08 -6.92
N ILE A 86 -6.81 4.53 -5.74
CA ILE A 86 -6.35 5.33 -4.59
C ILE A 86 -4.93 5.84 -4.92
N HIS A 87 -4.75 7.16 -4.92
CA HIS A 87 -3.47 7.80 -5.22
C HIS A 87 -2.48 7.62 -4.06
N ASP A 88 -1.32 7.02 -4.32
CA ASP A 88 -0.15 7.04 -3.42
C ASP A 88 1.04 7.72 -4.11
N GLY A 89 1.51 8.81 -3.51
CA GLY A 89 2.61 9.62 -4.03
C GLY A 89 3.97 9.20 -3.48
N ALA A 90 4.91 8.89 -4.38
CA ALA A 90 6.34 8.85 -4.05
C ALA A 90 7.21 9.05 -5.30
N SER A 91 7.24 10.29 -5.82
CA SER A 91 8.16 10.72 -6.90
C SER A 91 8.97 11.94 -6.42
N ARG A 92 9.75 11.80 -5.34
CA ARG A 92 10.76 12.80 -4.98
C ARG A 92 11.98 12.63 -5.89
N TYR A 93 11.98 13.40 -6.99
CA TYR A 93 13.10 13.92 -7.78
C TYR A 93 12.60 14.25 -9.20
N SER A 94 12.21 15.51 -9.39
CA SER A 94 12.31 16.31 -10.62
C SER A 94 11.53 17.62 -10.40
N ARG A 95 12.17 18.74 -10.72
CA ARG A 95 11.59 20.09 -10.65
C ARG A 95 10.38 20.21 -11.57
N SER A 96 9.40 21.01 -11.15
CA SER A 96 8.40 21.62 -12.03
C SER A 96 8.81 23.06 -12.26
N ASP A 97 9.29 23.38 -13.46
CA ASP A 97 9.35 24.77 -13.90
C ASP A 97 7.90 25.23 -14.16
N GLY A 98 7.53 26.37 -13.57
CA GLY A 98 6.18 26.91 -13.71
C GLY A 98 5.99 27.59 -15.06
N ALA A 99 5.08 27.06 -15.87
CA ALA A 99 4.47 27.78 -16.98
C ALA A 99 3.03 28.11 -16.56
N ASP A 100 2.85 29.32 -16.02
CA ASP A 100 1.55 29.83 -15.58
C ASP A 100 0.89 30.56 -16.75
N SER A 101 -0.16 29.97 -17.31
CA SER A 101 -0.94 30.56 -18.40
C SER A 101 -2.09 31.36 -17.81
N ARG A 102 -1.92 32.68 -17.70
CA ARG A 102 -3.02 33.62 -17.43
C ARG A 102 -3.32 34.45 -18.67
N GLU A 103 -4.58 34.43 -19.06
CA GLU A 103 -5.14 35.18 -20.19
C GLU A 103 -5.34 36.66 -19.82
N ASP A 104 -5.56 37.46 -20.87
CA ASP A 104 -5.72 38.90 -20.92
C ASP A 104 -6.46 39.59 -19.76
N SER A 105 -5.91 40.73 -19.34
CA SER A 105 -6.68 41.96 -19.06
C SER A 105 -5.79 43.18 -19.32
N SER A 106 -6.39 44.23 -19.89
CA SER A 106 -5.70 45.28 -20.64
C SER A 106 -5.43 46.57 -19.85
N THR A 107 -4.73 47.50 -20.52
CA THR A 107 -4.52 48.94 -20.22
C THR A 107 -3.35 49.31 -19.28
N GLY A 108 -2.67 50.41 -19.62
CA GLY A 108 -1.57 50.99 -18.83
C GLY A 108 -0.33 51.33 -19.65
N GLU A 109 -0.35 52.46 -20.38
CA GLU A 109 0.85 53.04 -20.99
C GLU A 109 1.84 53.50 -19.90
N ASN A 110 3.15 53.32 -20.11
CA ASN A 110 4.11 54.40 -19.85
C ASN A 110 5.53 54.16 -20.41
N GLU A 111 6.26 55.26 -20.56
CA GLU A 111 7.45 55.42 -21.40
C GLU A 111 8.81 55.07 -20.74
N ARG A 112 9.80 54.82 -21.63
CA ARG A 112 11.24 55.17 -21.53
C ARG A 112 12.06 54.78 -20.27
N ALA A 113 13.05 53.89 -20.47
CA ALA A 113 14.38 54.06 -19.85
C ALA A 113 15.54 53.39 -20.65
N SER A 114 16.26 54.23 -21.41
CA SER A 114 17.70 54.17 -21.73
C SER A 114 18.48 52.84 -21.81
N LYS A 115 18.88 52.50 -23.04
CA LYS A 115 20.03 51.62 -23.36
C LYS A 115 21.32 52.13 -22.68
N ARG A 116 22.09 51.24 -22.05
CA ARG A 116 23.54 51.46 -21.79
C ARG A 116 24.37 50.40 -22.50
N HIS A 117 25.07 50.81 -23.56
CA HIS A 117 26.19 50.04 -24.09
C HIS A 117 27.35 50.04 -23.08
N ARG A 118 27.95 48.88 -22.83
CA ARG A 118 29.34 48.80 -22.34
C ARG A 118 30.12 47.76 -23.15
N ARG A 119 31.39 48.07 -23.38
CA ARG A 119 32.26 47.49 -24.42
C ARG A 119 32.67 46.05 -24.08
N LYS A 120 32.72 45.16 -25.08
CA LYS A 120 33.52 43.92 -25.02
C LYS A 120 34.97 44.23 -25.46
N GLY A 121 35.94 43.72 -24.70
CA GLY A 121 37.32 43.60 -25.16
C GLY A 121 37.51 42.34 -26.02
N PRO A 122 38.68 42.17 -26.66
CA PRO A 122 38.98 41.00 -27.48
C PRO A 122 39.37 39.82 -26.57
N GLU A 123 38.56 38.76 -26.58
CA GLU A 123 38.86 37.51 -25.88
C GLU A 123 39.17 36.41 -26.91
N SER A 124 40.10 35.54 -26.56
CA SER A 124 40.76 34.60 -27.48
C SER A 124 39.78 33.62 -28.14
N VAL A 125 39.81 33.56 -29.47
CA VAL A 125 39.04 32.58 -30.25
C VAL A 125 39.73 31.22 -30.11
N GLN A 126 39.35 30.44 -29.10
CA GLN A 126 39.38 28.99 -29.28
C GLN A 126 38.32 28.60 -30.32
N PRO A 127 38.61 27.69 -31.25
CA PRO A 127 37.65 27.26 -32.26
C PRO A 127 36.53 26.45 -31.60
N GLN A 128 35.43 27.12 -31.25
CA GLN A 128 34.18 26.42 -30.97
C GLN A 128 33.75 25.68 -32.24
N PHE A 129 33.66 24.35 -32.15
CA PHE A 129 32.97 23.52 -33.14
C PHE A 129 31.46 23.85 -33.13
N THR A 130 31.10 24.98 -33.70
CA THR A 130 29.69 25.33 -33.94
C THR A 130 29.18 24.52 -35.12
N VAL A 131 28.58 23.37 -34.82
CA VAL A 131 27.84 22.54 -35.78
C VAL A 131 26.58 23.31 -36.20
N ARG A 132 26.73 24.32 -37.06
CA ARG A 132 25.67 25.24 -37.48
C ARG A 132 24.69 24.67 -38.51
N ARG A 133 24.87 23.40 -38.89
CA ARG A 133 23.87 22.60 -39.60
C ARG A 133 23.95 21.18 -39.01
N PRO A 134 22.83 20.54 -38.62
CA PRO A 134 22.86 19.09 -38.52
C PRO A 134 23.26 18.56 -39.89
N LEU A 135 24.11 17.53 -39.93
CA LEU A 135 24.41 16.82 -41.17
C LEU A 135 23.06 16.32 -41.73
N ARG A 136 22.58 16.98 -42.78
CA ARG A 136 21.69 16.32 -43.72
C ARG A 136 22.49 15.15 -44.28
N ASN A 137 21.82 14.02 -44.41
CA ASN A 137 22.33 12.80 -45.03
C ASN A 137 23.10 11.87 -44.06
N SER A 138 22.33 11.22 -43.18
CA SER A 138 22.61 9.83 -42.78
C SER A 138 22.82 8.91 -43.99
N ASP A 139 22.24 9.31 -45.13
CA ASP A 139 22.11 8.56 -46.37
C ASP A 139 23.38 8.68 -47.24
N GLU A 140 24.29 9.63 -46.95
CA GLU A 140 25.63 9.75 -47.55
C GLU A 140 26.69 8.94 -46.80
N ILE A 141 26.45 8.62 -45.53
CA ILE A 141 27.41 7.87 -44.70
C ILE A 141 27.13 6.38 -44.87
N HIS A 142 28.02 5.68 -45.57
CA HIS A 142 27.87 4.24 -45.81
C HIS A 142 27.65 3.47 -44.50
N SER A 143 26.73 2.48 -44.53
CA SER A 143 26.28 1.78 -43.32
C SER A 143 27.43 1.20 -42.48
N ASP A 144 28.54 0.84 -43.12
CA ASP A 144 29.72 0.27 -42.44
C ASP A 144 30.45 1.26 -41.53
N ILE A 145 30.43 2.56 -41.84
CA ILE A 145 30.99 3.59 -40.96
C ILE A 145 30.19 3.62 -39.64
N TRP A 146 28.87 3.54 -39.73
CA TRP A 146 28.01 3.43 -38.54
C TRP A 146 28.22 2.10 -37.79
N LYS A 147 28.37 0.97 -38.50
CA LYS A 147 28.71 -0.33 -37.88
C LYS A 147 30.06 -0.30 -37.17
N ALA A 148 31.01 0.51 -37.62
CA ALA A 148 32.31 0.69 -36.96
C ALA A 148 32.26 1.64 -35.75
N ILE A 149 31.42 2.69 -35.78
CA ILE A 149 31.31 3.68 -34.70
C ILE A 149 30.43 3.18 -33.53
N LEU A 150 29.24 2.66 -33.83
CA LEU A 150 28.22 2.31 -32.83
C LEU A 150 28.70 1.32 -31.73
N PRO A 151 29.57 0.32 -31.99
CA PRO A 151 30.09 -0.56 -30.96
C PRO A 151 30.85 0.15 -29.82
N TYR A 152 31.38 1.35 -30.06
CA TYR A 152 32.11 2.14 -29.07
C TYR A 152 31.22 3.13 -28.30
N CYS A 153 29.95 3.29 -28.67
CA CYS A 153 29.01 4.14 -27.95
C CYS A 153 28.44 3.44 -26.69
N GLU A 154 27.98 4.22 -25.71
CA GLU A 154 27.30 3.66 -24.53
C GLU A 154 26.01 2.90 -24.93
N PRO A 155 25.68 1.76 -24.28
CA PRO A 155 24.44 1.02 -24.57
C PRO A 155 23.16 1.85 -24.42
N ARG A 156 23.20 2.90 -23.57
CA ARG A 156 22.06 3.80 -23.40
C ARG A 156 21.87 4.70 -24.62
N PHE A 157 22.96 5.26 -25.15
CA PHE A 157 22.92 6.02 -26.40
C PHE A 157 22.40 5.15 -27.54
N LEU A 158 22.80 3.87 -27.63
CA LEU A 158 22.29 2.97 -28.68
C LEU A 158 20.76 2.77 -28.62
N LEU A 159 20.17 2.73 -27.43
CA LEU A 159 18.70 2.65 -27.27
C LEU A 159 18.00 3.93 -27.75
N GLU A 160 18.62 5.08 -27.52
CA GLU A 160 18.14 6.39 -27.96
C GLU A 160 18.37 6.56 -29.48
N ALA A 161 19.50 6.11 -30.03
CA ALA A 161 19.84 6.13 -31.46
C ALA A 161 18.90 5.26 -32.31
N LYS A 162 18.50 4.09 -31.81
CA LYS A 162 17.57 3.16 -32.49
C LYS A 162 16.22 3.78 -32.84
N VAL A 163 15.80 4.86 -32.17
CA VAL A 163 14.54 5.56 -32.45
C VAL A 163 14.71 6.88 -33.24
N ILE A 164 15.93 7.23 -33.66
CA ILE A 164 16.19 8.48 -34.42
C ILE A 164 15.77 8.35 -35.89
N ASN A 165 16.18 7.28 -36.58
CA ASN A 165 15.89 7.07 -38.00
C ASN A 165 15.88 5.58 -38.39
N GLN A 166 15.43 5.29 -39.61
CA GLN A 166 15.29 3.92 -40.12
C GLN A 166 16.63 3.19 -40.28
N LEU A 167 17.70 3.87 -40.69
CA LEU A 167 19.04 3.27 -40.86
C LEU A 167 19.57 2.75 -39.52
N MET A 168 19.48 3.58 -38.47
CA MET A 168 19.84 3.21 -37.10
C MET A 168 18.95 2.09 -36.57
N TYR A 169 17.65 2.12 -36.88
CA TYR A 169 16.74 1.05 -36.51
C TYR A 169 17.15 -0.30 -37.10
N VAL A 170 17.51 -0.35 -38.38
CA VAL A 170 17.94 -1.58 -39.07
C VAL A 170 19.28 -2.07 -38.50
N ILE A 171 20.32 -1.24 -38.52
CA ILE A 171 21.67 -1.61 -38.03
C ILE A 171 21.61 -2.14 -36.58
N LEU A 172 20.86 -1.46 -35.70
CA LEU A 172 20.73 -1.84 -34.29
C LEU A 172 19.64 -2.88 -34.01
N SER A 173 18.92 -3.38 -35.02
CA SER A 173 18.08 -4.58 -34.91
C SER A 173 18.85 -5.83 -35.29
N ASP A 174 19.63 -5.76 -36.37
CA ASP A 174 20.17 -6.95 -37.01
C ASP A 174 21.53 -7.36 -36.42
N MET A 175 22.33 -6.38 -35.95
CA MET A 175 23.70 -6.64 -35.49
C MET A 175 23.83 -6.71 -33.96
N SER A 176 23.64 -7.91 -33.41
CA SER A 176 23.85 -8.21 -31.98
C SER A 176 25.29 -7.97 -31.49
N SER A 177 26.28 -8.03 -32.39
CA SER A 177 27.69 -7.75 -32.09
C SER A 177 27.94 -6.32 -31.59
N ILE A 178 27.25 -5.33 -32.16
CA ILE A 178 27.33 -3.92 -31.74
C ILE A 178 26.94 -3.78 -30.26
N TRP A 179 25.80 -4.38 -29.89
CA TRP A 179 25.29 -4.38 -28.52
C TRP A 179 26.22 -5.11 -27.56
N ARG A 180 26.77 -6.26 -27.96
CA ARG A 180 27.72 -7.04 -27.17
C ARG A 180 29.00 -6.26 -26.89
N GLN A 181 29.62 -5.71 -27.92
CA GLN A 181 30.86 -4.95 -27.79
C GLN A 181 30.64 -3.68 -26.96
N SER A 182 29.57 -2.92 -27.25
CA SER A 182 29.17 -1.75 -26.45
C SER A 182 28.95 -2.09 -24.97
N ARG A 183 28.28 -3.22 -24.67
CA ARG A 183 28.12 -3.72 -23.30
C ARG A 183 29.47 -4.10 -22.68
N GLN A 184 30.34 -4.81 -23.38
CA GLN A 184 31.65 -5.23 -22.85
C GLN A 184 32.59 -4.06 -22.60
N THR A 185 32.56 -3.01 -23.45
CA THR A 185 33.38 -1.81 -23.29
C THR A 185 32.89 -0.91 -22.15
N HIS A 186 31.58 -0.70 -22.02
CA HIS A 186 31.00 0.27 -21.06
C HIS A 186 30.44 -0.34 -19.79
N ILE A 187 30.31 -1.67 -19.74
CA ILE A 187 29.77 -2.44 -18.61
C ILE A 187 30.55 -3.77 -18.49
N PRO A 188 31.89 -3.75 -18.34
CA PRO A 188 32.71 -4.97 -18.29
C PRO A 188 32.34 -5.90 -17.13
N GLU A 189 31.71 -5.35 -16.07
CA GLU A 189 31.19 -6.11 -14.93
C GLU A 189 29.86 -6.85 -15.20
N ALA A 190 29.17 -6.54 -16.32
CA ALA A 190 27.92 -7.23 -16.66
C ALA A 190 28.20 -8.66 -17.16
N PRO A 191 27.57 -9.68 -16.56
CA PRO A 191 27.73 -11.06 -17.02
C PRO A 191 27.22 -11.22 -18.46
N PRO A 192 27.57 -12.33 -19.15
CA PRO A 192 27.09 -12.63 -20.49
C PRO A 192 25.58 -12.44 -20.65
N CYS A 193 25.15 -12.12 -21.87
CA CYS A 193 23.73 -12.00 -22.18
C CYS A 193 23.03 -13.35 -21.93
N PRO A 194 21.91 -13.37 -21.19
CA PRO A 194 21.14 -14.59 -20.98
C PRO A 194 20.76 -15.25 -22.30
N SER A 195 20.81 -16.58 -22.33
CA SER A 195 20.46 -17.37 -23.52
C SER A 195 19.03 -17.12 -24.05
N SER A 196 18.14 -16.67 -23.18
CA SER A 196 16.73 -16.32 -23.46
C SER A 196 16.53 -14.90 -24.00
N LEU A 197 17.57 -14.07 -24.08
CA LEU A 197 17.51 -12.67 -24.52
C LEU A 197 18.45 -12.37 -25.68
N THR A 198 18.08 -11.38 -26.49
CA THR A 198 19.03 -10.70 -27.38
C THR A 198 19.88 -9.69 -26.59
N GLU A 199 21.11 -9.43 -27.04
CA GLU A 199 21.99 -8.42 -26.44
C GLU A 199 21.32 -7.03 -26.36
N GLN A 200 20.44 -6.70 -27.32
CA GLN A 200 19.60 -5.48 -27.26
C GLN A 200 18.61 -5.52 -26.09
N GLN A 201 17.85 -6.61 -25.92
CA GLN A 201 16.89 -6.75 -24.82
C GLN A 201 17.61 -6.68 -23.47
N TYR A 202 18.74 -7.35 -23.35
CA TYR A 202 19.56 -7.33 -22.14
C TYR A 202 20.15 -5.94 -21.86
N ALA A 203 20.68 -5.24 -22.86
CA ALA A 203 21.08 -3.83 -22.72
C ALA A 203 19.92 -2.94 -22.25
N HIS A 204 18.70 -3.15 -22.77
CA HIS A 204 17.51 -2.43 -22.31
C HIS A 204 17.13 -2.72 -20.85
N LEU A 205 17.37 -3.94 -20.34
CA LEU A 205 17.24 -4.23 -18.91
C LEU A 205 18.33 -3.55 -18.07
N LEU A 206 19.58 -3.57 -18.53
CA LEU A 206 20.74 -3.01 -17.84
C LEU A 206 20.73 -1.48 -17.73
N VAL A 207 20.29 -0.76 -18.76
CA VAL A 207 20.35 0.73 -18.79
C VAL A 207 19.08 1.44 -19.26
N GLY A 208 18.12 0.72 -19.85
CA GLY A 208 16.85 1.29 -20.34
C GLY A 208 15.87 1.66 -19.22
N ARG A 209 14.82 2.43 -19.55
CA ARG A 209 13.83 2.96 -18.60
C ARG A 209 12.40 2.75 -19.10
N GLY A 210 11.46 2.75 -18.17
CA GLY A 210 10.03 2.61 -18.47
C GLY A 210 9.53 1.17 -18.48
N CYS A 211 8.22 0.99 -18.29
CA CYS A 211 7.62 -0.32 -18.29
C CYS A 211 7.68 -0.95 -19.70
N GLN A 212 8.08 -2.21 -19.79
CA GLN A 212 8.17 -2.97 -21.05
C GLN A 212 6.86 -3.66 -21.45
N ILE A 213 5.80 -3.58 -20.63
CA ILE A 213 4.48 -4.09 -21.01
C ILE A 213 3.93 -3.27 -22.19
N PRO A 214 3.55 -3.91 -23.32
CA PRO A 214 2.95 -3.20 -24.44
C PRO A 214 1.74 -2.37 -24.02
N GLN A 215 1.63 -1.16 -24.57
CA GLN A 215 0.59 -0.16 -24.24
C GLN A 215 0.72 0.50 -22.84
N CYS A 216 1.70 0.16 -22.01
CA CYS A 216 1.96 0.87 -20.76
C CYS A 216 2.73 2.18 -20.99
N SER A 217 2.21 3.31 -20.51
CA SER A 217 2.82 4.63 -20.69
C SER A 217 3.81 5.05 -19.58
N LYS A 218 4.02 4.22 -18.54
CA LYS A 218 4.84 4.60 -17.37
C LYS A 218 6.35 4.56 -17.68
N ARG A 219 6.91 5.69 -18.12
CA ARG A 219 8.32 5.87 -18.51
C ARG A 219 9.33 5.93 -17.36
N LYS A 220 8.89 6.18 -16.12
CA LYS A 220 9.80 6.40 -14.95
C LYS A 220 10.24 5.13 -14.21
N VAL A 221 9.86 3.92 -14.66
CA VAL A 221 10.30 2.67 -14.02
C VAL A 221 11.79 2.44 -14.27
N THR A 222 12.54 2.02 -13.25
CA THR A 222 14.00 1.74 -13.34
C THR A 222 14.45 0.42 -12.70
N ALA A 223 13.58 -0.26 -11.93
CA ALA A 223 13.85 -1.59 -11.38
C ALA A 223 13.53 -2.68 -12.40
N VAL A 224 14.38 -3.71 -12.52
CA VAL A 224 14.09 -4.91 -13.32
C VAL A 224 13.49 -5.95 -12.37
N ALA A 225 12.47 -6.68 -12.81
CA ALA A 225 12.05 -7.94 -12.21
C ALA A 225 12.87 -9.04 -12.89
N TRP A 226 14.09 -9.29 -12.42
CA TRP A 226 15.03 -10.19 -13.10
C TRP A 226 14.54 -11.64 -13.23
N PRO A 227 13.82 -12.25 -12.26
CA PRO A 227 13.19 -13.56 -12.44
C PRO A 227 12.30 -13.66 -13.70
N PHE A 228 11.74 -12.53 -14.14
CA PHE A 228 10.86 -12.40 -15.30
C PHE A 228 11.51 -11.67 -16.48
N LEU A 229 12.81 -11.36 -16.39
CA LEU A 229 13.59 -10.63 -17.40
C LEU A 229 12.90 -9.37 -17.97
N GLY A 230 12.20 -8.62 -17.10
CA GLY A 230 11.32 -7.54 -17.55
C GLY A 230 11.19 -6.36 -16.58
N ARG A 231 10.98 -5.16 -17.11
CA ARG A 231 10.70 -3.94 -16.35
C ARG A 231 9.21 -3.72 -16.23
N LEU A 232 8.65 -3.99 -15.04
CA LEU A 232 7.22 -3.86 -14.74
C LEU A 232 6.95 -2.64 -13.84
N CYS A 233 5.93 -1.83 -14.14
CA CYS A 233 5.42 -0.83 -13.19
C CYS A 233 4.53 -1.50 -12.14
N LEU A 234 4.27 -0.82 -11.01
CA LEU A 234 3.45 -1.36 -9.91
C LEU A 234 2.10 -1.93 -10.37
N ASP A 235 1.39 -1.18 -11.22
CA ASP A 235 0.07 -1.58 -11.75
C ASP A 235 0.20 -2.85 -12.60
N CYS A 236 1.21 -2.91 -13.48
CA CYS A 236 1.49 -4.09 -14.30
C CYS A 236 1.99 -5.29 -13.48
N VAL A 237 2.72 -5.08 -12.38
CA VAL A 237 3.05 -6.16 -11.43
C VAL A 237 1.76 -6.74 -10.87
N ARG A 238 0.87 -5.90 -10.33
CA ARG A 238 -0.42 -6.33 -9.76
C ARG A 238 -1.34 -7.01 -10.79
N GLU A 239 -1.28 -6.59 -12.05
CA GLU A 239 -2.14 -7.13 -13.13
C GLU A 239 -1.58 -8.43 -13.76
N LYS A 240 -0.24 -8.54 -13.88
CA LYS A 240 0.43 -9.61 -14.64
C LYS A 240 1.10 -10.68 -13.78
N THR A 241 1.13 -10.52 -12.46
CA THR A 241 1.66 -11.55 -11.54
C THR A 241 0.56 -12.13 -10.67
N ILE A 242 0.79 -13.33 -10.17
CA ILE A 242 -0.04 -14.03 -9.19
C ILE A 242 0.86 -14.40 -7.99
N ASN A 243 0.42 -14.17 -6.76
CA ASN A 243 1.13 -14.73 -5.60
C ASN A 243 0.87 -16.25 -5.58
N VAL A 244 1.90 -17.04 -5.30
CA VAL A 244 1.78 -18.50 -5.17
C VAL A 244 0.78 -18.87 -4.07
N ASP A 245 0.79 -18.11 -2.96
CA ASP A 245 -0.16 -18.26 -1.84
C ASP A 245 -1.63 -17.93 -2.22
N ASP A 246 -1.86 -17.21 -3.34
CA ASP A 246 -3.21 -16.83 -3.83
C ASP A 246 -3.74 -17.80 -4.91
N ILE A 247 -2.97 -18.83 -5.30
CA ILE A 247 -3.44 -19.87 -6.23
C ILE A 247 -4.51 -20.71 -5.50
N PRO A 248 -5.75 -20.83 -6.02
CA PRO A 248 -6.79 -21.66 -5.40
C PRO A 248 -6.34 -23.11 -5.25
N TRP A 249 -6.73 -23.78 -4.17
CA TRP A 249 -6.25 -25.14 -3.86
C TRP A 249 -6.58 -26.15 -4.97
N GLU A 250 -7.67 -25.93 -5.71
CA GLU A 250 -8.10 -26.73 -6.86
C GLU A 250 -7.13 -26.64 -8.05
N ARG A 251 -6.30 -25.60 -8.08
CA ARG A 251 -5.26 -25.34 -9.09
C ARG A 251 -3.85 -25.58 -8.53
N GLN A 252 -3.72 -25.98 -7.27
CA GLN A 252 -2.44 -26.37 -6.66
C GLN A 252 -2.12 -27.83 -7.03
N HIS A 253 -1.84 -28.06 -8.31
CA HIS A 253 -1.50 -29.38 -8.84
C HIS A 253 -0.17 -29.88 -8.25
N LEU A 254 -0.11 -31.16 -7.93
CA LEU A 254 1.08 -31.86 -7.46
C LEU A 254 1.59 -32.79 -8.56
N VAL A 255 2.92 -32.87 -8.72
CA VAL A 255 3.57 -33.89 -9.55
C VAL A 255 4.50 -34.68 -8.64
N GLY A 256 4.07 -35.90 -8.27
CA GLY A 256 4.66 -36.62 -7.15
C GLY A 256 4.41 -35.86 -5.83
N SER A 257 5.47 -35.45 -5.15
CA SER A 257 5.41 -34.69 -3.89
C SER A 257 5.62 -33.18 -4.05
N ASP A 258 5.94 -32.69 -5.25
CA ASP A 258 6.25 -31.28 -5.53
C ASP A 258 5.07 -30.52 -6.14
N LEU A 259 4.92 -29.24 -5.79
CA LEU A 259 3.94 -28.34 -6.39
C LEU A 259 4.34 -27.97 -7.84
N LEU A 260 3.40 -28.06 -8.77
CA LEU A 260 3.59 -27.73 -10.19
C LEU A 260 4.20 -26.33 -10.40
N VAL A 261 3.80 -25.35 -9.58
CA VAL A 261 4.27 -23.95 -9.66
C VAL A 261 5.79 -23.81 -9.49
N LEU A 262 6.47 -24.79 -8.87
CA LEU A 262 7.93 -24.80 -8.69
C LEU A 262 8.69 -25.05 -10.01
N ALA A 263 7.99 -25.43 -11.09
CA ALA A 263 8.55 -25.49 -12.43
C ALA A 263 8.61 -24.11 -13.14
N LEU A 264 8.11 -23.02 -12.53
CA LEU A 264 8.21 -21.66 -13.07
C LEU A 264 9.37 -20.86 -12.45
N PRO A 265 9.91 -19.85 -13.16
CA PRO A 265 10.65 -18.77 -12.53
C PRO A 265 9.78 -18.04 -11.52
N LEU A 266 10.18 -18.02 -10.25
CA LEU A 266 9.48 -17.33 -9.18
C LEU A 266 10.28 -16.13 -8.70
N GLY A 267 9.58 -15.01 -8.46
CA GLY A 267 10.12 -13.82 -7.82
C GLY A 267 9.61 -13.63 -6.40
N ARG A 268 10.23 -12.71 -5.66
CA ARG A 268 9.78 -12.27 -4.33
C ARG A 268 9.42 -10.80 -4.37
N SER A 269 8.22 -10.45 -3.89
CA SER A 269 7.78 -9.05 -3.80
C SER A 269 8.48 -8.32 -2.64
N VAL A 270 9.26 -7.29 -2.96
CA VAL A 270 9.96 -6.42 -2.01
C VAL A 270 9.22 -5.09 -1.92
N SER A 271 8.82 -4.72 -0.70
CA SER A 271 8.03 -3.53 -0.36
C SER A 271 6.74 -3.32 -1.18
N GLY A 272 6.24 -4.37 -1.83
CA GLY A 272 5.08 -4.31 -2.73
C GLY A 272 5.31 -3.50 -4.00
N ARG A 273 6.56 -3.12 -4.32
CA ARG A 273 6.90 -2.23 -5.46
C ARG A 273 7.90 -2.84 -6.44
N HIS A 274 8.68 -3.82 -6.01
CA HIS A 274 9.75 -4.43 -6.81
C HIS A 274 9.70 -5.95 -6.67
N ILE A 275 10.25 -6.65 -7.66
CA ILE A 275 10.39 -8.11 -7.64
C ILE A 275 11.89 -8.41 -7.74
N LYS A 276 12.41 -9.18 -6.78
CA LYS A 276 13.78 -9.72 -6.79
C LYS A 276 13.73 -11.24 -6.87
N SER A 277 14.86 -11.91 -7.07
CA SER A 277 14.92 -13.35 -6.83
C SER A 277 14.59 -13.69 -5.38
N PRO A 278 13.95 -14.84 -5.12
CA PRO A 278 13.84 -15.40 -3.78
C PRO A 278 15.19 -15.90 -3.27
N VAL A 279 15.20 -16.36 -2.02
CA VAL A 279 16.38 -17.03 -1.47
C VAL A 279 16.46 -18.42 -2.11
N LEU A 280 17.58 -18.71 -2.76
CA LEU A 280 17.85 -19.95 -3.48
C LEU A 280 18.95 -20.75 -2.81
N ASP A 281 18.81 -22.07 -2.79
CA ASP A 281 19.88 -23.00 -2.46
C ASP A 281 21.02 -22.95 -3.49
N ALA A 282 22.12 -23.63 -3.18
CA ALA A 282 23.28 -23.76 -4.08
C ALA A 282 22.92 -24.46 -5.41
N ASP A 283 21.91 -25.33 -5.41
CA ASP A 283 21.42 -26.05 -6.61
C ASP A 283 20.34 -25.28 -7.39
N GLY A 284 19.97 -24.07 -6.94
CA GLY A 284 18.90 -23.27 -7.53
C GLY A 284 17.48 -23.62 -7.06
N SER A 285 17.31 -24.49 -6.06
CA SER A 285 16.00 -24.74 -5.43
C SER A 285 15.53 -23.56 -4.56
N TYR A 286 14.23 -23.45 -4.37
CA TYR A 286 13.61 -22.39 -3.57
C TYR A 286 13.64 -22.73 -2.07
N LEU A 287 14.38 -21.95 -1.27
CA LEU A 287 14.45 -22.15 0.20
C LEU A 287 13.19 -21.70 0.96
N GLN A 288 12.42 -20.77 0.39
CA GLN A 288 11.18 -20.27 0.97
C GLN A 288 10.12 -20.06 -0.11
N ILE A 289 9.00 -20.80 -0.02
CA ILE A 289 7.90 -20.79 -1.01
C ILE A 289 6.83 -19.71 -0.69
N GLN A 290 6.78 -19.23 0.56
CA GLN A 290 5.85 -18.18 0.98
C GLN A 290 6.17 -16.82 0.33
N LYS A 291 5.12 -16.06 -0.02
CA LYS A 291 5.20 -14.70 -0.60
C LYS A 291 5.97 -14.63 -1.91
N LEU A 292 6.03 -15.75 -2.63
CA LEU A 292 6.52 -15.81 -4.00
C LEU A 292 5.44 -15.36 -4.99
N VAL A 293 5.89 -14.82 -6.12
CA VAL A 293 5.07 -14.41 -7.26
C VAL A 293 5.54 -15.11 -8.52
N ALA A 294 4.59 -15.52 -9.37
CA ALA A 294 4.82 -16.01 -10.72
C ALA A 294 4.22 -15.03 -11.74
N LEU A 295 4.66 -15.09 -13.00
CA LEU A 295 3.91 -14.48 -14.10
C LEU A 295 2.61 -15.25 -14.32
N LYS A 296 1.50 -14.51 -14.43
CA LYS A 296 0.17 -15.09 -14.59
C LYS A 296 0.02 -15.85 -15.91
N SER A 297 0.59 -15.31 -17.00
CA SER A 297 0.65 -15.96 -18.32
C SER A 297 1.36 -17.30 -18.27
N ASP A 298 2.46 -17.37 -17.53
CA ASP A 298 3.36 -18.52 -17.52
C ASP A 298 2.76 -19.63 -16.67
N TRP A 299 2.06 -19.28 -15.59
CA TRP A 299 1.19 -20.18 -14.84
C TRP A 299 0.04 -20.72 -15.69
N GLU A 300 -0.69 -19.87 -16.41
CA GLU A 300 -1.80 -20.30 -17.28
C GLU A 300 -1.32 -21.25 -18.39
N THR A 301 -0.15 -21.01 -18.98
CA THR A 301 0.47 -21.92 -19.97
C THR A 301 0.93 -23.24 -19.34
N LEU A 302 1.64 -23.20 -18.20
CA LEU A 302 2.14 -24.41 -17.54
C LEU A 302 1.01 -25.31 -17.04
N GLU A 303 -0.06 -24.71 -16.50
CA GLU A 303 -1.24 -25.45 -16.06
C GLU A 303 -1.98 -26.07 -17.25
N ALA A 304 -2.09 -25.37 -18.39
CA ALA A 304 -2.66 -25.94 -19.61
C ALA A 304 -1.85 -27.16 -20.12
N GLU A 305 -0.52 -27.02 -20.24
CA GLU A 305 0.37 -28.15 -20.60
C GLU A 305 0.21 -29.33 -19.63
N TYR A 306 0.15 -29.08 -18.33
CA TYR A 306 -0.06 -30.11 -17.31
C TYR A 306 -1.42 -30.81 -17.47
N LEU A 307 -2.50 -30.07 -17.66
CA LEU A 307 -3.86 -30.62 -17.79
C LEU A 307 -4.06 -31.40 -19.09
N GLU A 308 -3.34 -31.07 -20.16
CA GLU A 308 -3.30 -31.88 -21.39
C GLU A 308 -2.52 -33.18 -21.14
N LEU A 309 -1.29 -33.10 -20.62
CA LEU A 309 -0.44 -34.26 -20.36
C LEU A 309 -1.06 -35.24 -19.35
N SER A 310 -1.71 -34.73 -18.30
CA SER A 310 -2.39 -35.51 -17.26
C SER A 310 -3.64 -36.26 -17.77
N ARG A 311 -4.14 -35.96 -18.98
CA ARG A 311 -5.23 -36.72 -19.62
C ARG A 311 -4.74 -37.85 -20.52
N GLU A 312 -3.51 -37.72 -21.03
CA GLU A 312 -2.99 -38.55 -22.12
C GLU A 312 -1.88 -39.52 -21.71
N LYS A 313 -1.19 -39.27 -20.58
CA LYS A 313 0.05 -39.97 -20.24
C LYS A 313 0.08 -40.55 -18.83
N ASP A 314 0.91 -41.58 -18.70
CA ASP A 314 1.30 -42.20 -17.43
C ASP A 314 2.07 -41.22 -16.52
N ASP A 315 1.94 -41.42 -15.21
CA ASP A 315 2.53 -40.57 -14.16
C ASP A 315 4.06 -40.45 -14.31
N ALA A 316 4.73 -41.50 -14.76
CA ALA A 316 6.17 -41.50 -15.02
C ALA A 316 6.57 -40.45 -16.09
N ALA A 317 5.78 -40.32 -17.16
CA ALA A 317 6.03 -39.33 -18.21
C ALA A 317 5.70 -37.89 -17.74
N LEU A 318 4.70 -37.74 -16.86
CA LEU A 318 4.36 -36.47 -16.23
C LEU A 318 5.47 -36.00 -15.28
N GLN A 319 6.02 -36.90 -14.46
CA GLN A 319 7.20 -36.64 -13.63
C GLN A 319 8.43 -36.29 -14.46
N GLN A 320 8.67 -36.97 -15.58
CA GLN A 320 9.79 -36.67 -16.48
C GLN A 320 9.66 -35.26 -17.10
N TRP A 321 8.48 -34.89 -17.59
CA TRP A 321 8.20 -33.55 -18.13
C TRP A 321 8.37 -32.47 -17.06
N PHE A 322 7.82 -32.67 -15.86
CA PHE A 322 7.95 -31.74 -14.75
C PHE A 322 9.41 -31.57 -14.30
N GLY A 323 10.15 -32.68 -14.21
CA GLY A 323 11.59 -32.68 -13.94
C GLY A 323 12.39 -31.88 -14.96
N ALA A 324 12.07 -32.00 -16.25
CA ALA A 324 12.69 -31.23 -17.33
C ALA A 324 12.40 -29.72 -17.21
N LYS A 325 11.12 -29.33 -16.98
CA LYS A 325 10.72 -27.94 -16.76
C LYS A 325 11.38 -27.35 -15.51
N ARG A 326 11.41 -28.09 -14.40
CA ARG A 326 12.08 -27.68 -13.15
C ARG A 326 13.59 -27.52 -13.35
N ALA A 327 14.24 -28.41 -14.11
CA ALA A 327 15.66 -28.28 -14.44
C ALA A 327 15.95 -27.07 -15.35
N GLN A 328 15.06 -26.73 -16.28
CA GLN A 328 15.14 -25.48 -17.06
C GLN A 328 15.04 -24.25 -16.15
N THR A 329 14.04 -24.23 -15.26
CA THR A 329 13.82 -23.16 -14.29
C THR A 329 14.97 -23.00 -13.29
N LYS A 330 15.56 -24.09 -12.78
CA LYS A 330 16.76 -24.02 -11.92
C LYS A 330 17.93 -23.34 -12.64
N ARG A 331 18.21 -23.70 -13.90
CA ARG A 331 19.27 -23.05 -14.70
C ARG A 331 19.00 -21.56 -14.90
N HIS A 332 17.77 -21.19 -15.28
CA HIS A 332 17.34 -19.80 -15.40
C HIS A 332 17.53 -19.04 -14.08
N MET A 333 17.02 -19.56 -12.96
CA MET A 333 17.12 -18.88 -11.66
C MET A 333 18.57 -18.75 -11.15
N LEU A 334 19.46 -19.69 -11.48
CA LEU A 334 20.90 -19.55 -11.21
C LEU A 334 21.56 -18.46 -12.07
N GLU A 335 21.24 -18.40 -13.37
CA GLU A 335 21.68 -17.33 -14.27
C GLU A 335 21.18 -15.95 -13.78
N ILE A 336 19.90 -15.86 -13.40
CA ILE A 336 19.31 -14.66 -12.78
C ILE A 336 20.04 -14.28 -11.47
N ARG A 337 20.37 -15.24 -10.60
CA ARG A 337 21.08 -14.97 -9.33
C ARG A 337 22.46 -14.34 -9.57
N LEU A 338 23.18 -14.78 -10.60
CA LEU A 338 24.47 -14.20 -11.00
C LEU A 338 24.29 -12.77 -11.55
N ILE A 339 23.24 -12.52 -12.34
CA ILE A 339 22.91 -11.19 -12.86
C ILE A 339 22.47 -10.25 -11.75
N GLU A 340 21.66 -10.69 -10.78
CA GLU A 340 21.29 -9.86 -9.64
C GLU A 340 22.50 -9.56 -8.75
N ALA A 341 23.35 -10.54 -8.45
CA ALA A 341 24.56 -10.31 -7.66
C ALA A 341 25.50 -9.27 -8.31
N THR A 342 25.71 -9.36 -9.63
CA THR A 342 26.55 -8.40 -10.37
C THR A 342 25.88 -7.03 -10.55
N THR A 343 24.56 -6.99 -10.78
CA THR A 343 23.85 -5.72 -11.05
C THR A 343 23.38 -4.96 -9.80
N ASP A 344 23.17 -5.62 -8.66
CA ASP A 344 23.01 -4.95 -7.36
C ASP A 344 24.35 -4.39 -6.85
N ASN A 345 25.48 -5.07 -7.13
CA ASN A 345 26.84 -4.59 -6.82
C ASN A 345 27.33 -3.46 -7.77
N ARG A 346 26.49 -2.97 -8.68
CA ARG A 346 26.92 -2.14 -9.82
C ARG A 346 27.28 -0.70 -9.43
N PRO A 347 28.47 -0.19 -9.81
CA PRO A 347 28.89 1.20 -9.60
C PRO A 347 28.04 2.28 -10.28
N LEU A 348 27.07 1.95 -11.14
CA LEU A 348 26.17 2.94 -11.76
C LEU A 348 24.91 3.24 -10.95
N ARG A 349 24.45 2.29 -10.12
CA ARG A 349 23.47 2.58 -9.06
C ARG A 349 24.16 2.97 -7.78
N SER A 350 25.28 2.31 -7.43
CA SER A 350 26.12 2.73 -6.32
C SER A 350 26.59 4.16 -6.58
N GLY A 351 27.31 4.46 -7.65
CA GLY A 351 27.83 5.79 -7.98
C GLY A 351 26.84 6.94 -7.78
N VAL A 352 25.64 6.93 -8.39
CA VAL A 352 24.68 8.04 -8.22
C VAL A 352 24.02 8.05 -6.83
N LEU A 353 23.74 6.89 -6.23
CA LEU A 353 23.15 6.82 -4.89
C LEU A 353 24.16 7.16 -3.79
N GLN A 354 25.40 6.71 -3.96
CA GLN A 354 26.58 6.88 -3.11
C GLN A 354 27.18 8.27 -3.28
N GLU A 355 27.11 8.89 -4.47
CA GLU A 355 27.37 10.32 -4.65
C GLU A 355 26.25 11.14 -4.00
N GLY A 356 24.99 10.70 -4.08
CA GLY A 356 23.87 11.31 -3.34
C GLY A 356 24.05 11.22 -1.82
N ILE A 357 24.42 10.05 -1.31
CA ILE A 357 24.74 9.80 0.10
C ILE A 357 25.99 10.57 0.52
N ALA A 358 27.06 10.58 -0.29
CA ALA A 358 28.28 11.33 0.00
C ALA A 358 28.05 12.85 -0.04
N LYS A 359 27.21 13.37 -0.95
CA LYS A 359 26.78 14.79 -0.94
C LYS A 359 25.96 15.11 0.30
N SER A 360 25.05 14.21 0.69
CA SER A 360 24.25 14.32 1.92
C SER A 360 25.14 14.29 3.17
N GLU A 361 26.13 13.41 3.21
CA GLU A 361 27.02 13.19 4.35
C GLU A 361 28.09 14.29 4.47
N ALA A 362 28.76 14.66 3.37
CA ALA A 362 29.68 15.81 3.35
C ALA A 362 28.97 17.11 3.72
N ARG A 363 27.67 17.24 3.39
CA ARG A 363 26.82 18.34 3.84
C ARG A 363 26.48 18.25 5.33
N ARG A 364 26.14 17.06 5.82
CA ARG A 364 25.89 16.78 7.23
C ARG A 364 27.12 17.19 8.06
N GLN A 365 28.30 16.78 7.63
CA GLN A 365 29.60 17.13 8.23
C GLN A 365 29.87 18.63 8.17
N LEU A 366 29.67 19.30 7.03
CA LEU A 366 29.82 20.76 6.93
C LEU A 366 28.89 21.47 7.92
N PHE A 367 27.61 21.08 8.00
CA PHE A 367 26.66 21.70 8.93
C PHE A 367 27.03 21.44 10.40
N ILE A 368 27.54 20.25 10.76
CA ILE A 368 28.04 19.95 12.10
C ILE A 368 29.28 20.81 12.43
N GLN A 369 30.21 20.97 11.48
CA GLN A 369 31.42 21.77 11.66
C GLN A 369 31.10 23.27 11.83
N GLU A 370 30.18 23.84 11.04
CA GLU A 370 29.78 25.24 11.19
C GLU A 370 28.94 25.47 12.45
N ALA A 371 28.08 24.50 12.83
CA ALA A 371 27.31 24.54 14.08
C ALA A 371 28.20 24.54 15.33
N ALA A 372 29.32 23.81 15.29
CA ALA A 372 30.31 23.76 16.37
C ALA A 372 31.13 25.06 16.51
N LYS A 373 31.11 25.97 15.52
CA LYS A 373 31.78 27.29 15.59
C LYS A 373 30.88 28.39 16.18
N LEU A 374 29.60 28.12 16.38
CA LEU A 374 28.68 29.09 16.99
C LEU A 374 29.05 29.33 18.47
N SER A 375 28.61 30.46 19.02
CA SER A 375 28.71 30.76 20.44
C SER A 375 27.30 30.96 21.02
N PRO A 376 26.83 30.07 21.93
CA PRO A 376 27.43 28.78 22.28
C PRO A 376 27.42 27.78 21.11
N PRO A 377 28.26 26.73 21.11
CA PRO A 377 28.31 25.75 20.01
C PRO A 377 27.08 24.85 20.01
N ILE A 378 26.57 24.45 18.84
CA ILE A 378 25.45 23.49 18.73
C ILE A 378 26.02 22.10 18.42
N THR A 379 25.68 21.10 19.23
CA THR A 379 26.20 19.73 19.10
C THR A 379 25.47 18.92 18.02
N GLU A 380 26.10 17.84 17.56
CA GLU A 380 25.49 16.91 16.59
C GLU A 380 24.20 16.26 17.11
N SER A 381 24.12 15.90 18.40
CA SER A 381 22.91 15.36 19.01
C SER A 381 21.75 16.36 18.96
N THR A 382 22.03 17.64 19.24
CA THR A 382 21.06 18.74 19.14
C THR A 382 20.60 18.95 17.70
N LEU A 383 21.52 18.97 16.73
CA LEU A 383 21.16 19.04 15.30
C LEU A 383 20.29 17.87 14.84
N ASN A 384 20.57 16.64 15.31
CA ASN A 384 19.77 15.46 14.99
C ASN A 384 18.32 15.56 15.53
N CYS A 385 18.07 16.42 16.53
CA CYS A 385 16.73 16.74 17.03
C CYS A 385 16.00 17.81 16.20
N MET A 386 16.64 18.47 15.23
CA MET A 386 16.04 19.58 14.46
C MET A 386 15.50 19.12 13.10
N SER A 387 14.21 19.28 12.85
CA SER A 387 13.56 18.89 11.58
C SER A 387 14.10 19.65 10.37
N ALA A 388 14.45 20.93 10.53
CA ALA A 388 15.07 21.76 9.50
C ALA A 388 16.44 21.21 9.05
N PHE A 389 17.26 20.69 9.97
CA PHE A 389 18.54 20.05 9.65
C PHE A 389 18.33 18.80 8.79
N HIS A 390 17.43 17.89 9.19
CA HIS A 390 17.06 16.71 8.39
C HIS A 390 16.57 17.09 6.98
N ARG A 391 15.71 18.11 6.87
CA ARG A 391 15.23 18.63 5.58
C ARG A 391 16.39 19.15 4.71
N ALA A 392 17.31 19.92 5.28
CA ALA A 392 18.43 20.50 4.54
C ALA A 392 19.45 19.45 4.07
N VAL A 393 19.81 18.50 4.94
CA VAL A 393 20.67 17.35 4.61
C VAL A 393 20.05 16.52 3.48
N ALA A 394 18.74 16.26 3.52
CA ALA A 394 18.04 15.47 2.51
C ALA A 394 17.91 16.14 1.12
N THR A 395 18.21 17.44 0.96
CA THR A 395 18.27 18.05 -0.37
C THR A 395 19.61 17.69 -1.04
N GLY A 396 19.58 16.88 -2.11
CA GLY A 396 20.77 16.35 -2.81
C GLY A 396 21.64 17.35 -3.59
N ASN A 397 21.69 18.60 -3.12
CA ASN A 397 22.56 19.67 -3.61
C ASN A 397 23.97 19.53 -2.99
N THR A 398 24.99 20.17 -3.58
CA THR A 398 26.37 20.14 -3.05
C THR A 398 26.50 20.89 -1.72
N PRO A 399 27.42 20.49 -0.82
CA PRO A 399 27.72 21.25 0.40
C PRO A 399 28.18 22.67 0.08
N SER A 400 27.72 23.68 0.83
CA SER A 400 28.19 25.07 0.68
C SER A 400 27.87 25.91 1.92
N ILE A 401 28.68 26.93 2.19
CA ILE A 401 28.46 27.91 3.26
C ILE A 401 27.12 28.65 3.06
N ARG A 402 26.75 29.00 1.82
CA ARG A 402 25.44 29.60 1.52
C ARG A 402 24.26 28.70 1.90
N ALA A 403 24.40 27.38 1.83
CA ALA A 403 23.36 26.47 2.30
C ALA A 403 23.26 26.43 3.83
N TRP A 404 24.38 26.67 4.53
CA TRP A 404 24.42 26.84 5.99
C TRP A 404 23.81 28.19 6.42
N GLU A 405 24.16 29.29 5.75
CA GLU A 405 23.57 30.63 5.99
C GLU A 405 22.04 30.64 5.86
N LEU A 406 21.49 29.84 4.93
CA LEU A 406 20.03 29.67 4.76
C LEU A 406 19.39 28.70 5.77
N LEU A 407 20.19 27.86 6.43
CA LEU A 407 19.75 26.91 7.44
C LEU A 407 19.77 27.52 8.84
N LEU A 408 20.83 28.27 9.19
CA LEU A 408 21.08 28.82 10.52
C LEU A 408 19.86 29.60 11.11
N PRO A 409 19.20 30.53 10.38
CA PRO A 409 18.00 31.21 10.88
C PRO A 409 16.82 30.30 11.22
N LYS A 410 16.82 29.04 10.72
CA LYS A 410 15.79 28.02 10.98
C LYS A 410 16.15 27.08 12.12
N LEU A 411 17.42 27.07 12.56
CA LEU A 411 17.90 26.28 13.70
C LEU A 411 17.80 27.08 14.99
N LEU A 412 18.21 28.36 14.97
CA LEU A 412 18.31 29.20 16.17
C LEU A 412 17.01 29.30 16.99
N PRO A 413 15.80 29.47 16.41
CA PRO A 413 14.55 29.55 17.19
C PRO A 413 14.18 28.26 17.95
N TYR A 414 14.76 27.12 17.56
CA TYR A 414 14.45 25.80 18.12
C TYR A 414 15.65 25.20 18.88
N ARG A 415 16.69 26.00 19.14
CA ARG A 415 17.92 25.56 19.79
C ARG A 415 17.66 24.97 21.17
N ASP A 416 17.14 25.78 22.08
CA ASP A 416 17.01 25.42 23.50
C ASP A 416 16.05 24.22 23.67
N LEU A 417 15.01 24.16 22.83
CA LEU A 417 14.09 23.01 22.76
C LEU A 417 14.78 21.73 22.25
N ALA A 418 15.67 21.83 21.27
CA ALA A 418 16.44 20.69 20.79
C ALA A 418 17.44 20.20 21.83
N GLU A 419 18.09 21.09 22.58
CA GLU A 419 19.02 20.76 23.67
C GLU A 419 18.27 20.03 24.80
N GLN A 420 17.11 20.55 25.24
CA GLN A 420 16.22 19.84 26.18
C GLN A 420 15.76 18.48 25.65
N LEU A 421 15.50 18.35 24.35
CA LEU A 421 15.08 17.09 23.74
C LEU A 421 16.21 16.06 23.70
N VAL A 422 17.47 16.48 23.55
CA VAL A 422 18.64 15.60 23.71
C VAL A 422 18.65 15.00 25.12
N ASP A 423 18.47 15.81 26.17
CA ASP A 423 18.42 15.32 27.55
C ASP A 423 17.24 14.37 27.83
N LEU A 424 16.13 14.53 27.10
CA LEU A 424 14.97 13.63 27.14
C LEU A 424 15.18 12.32 26.36
N ILE A 425 16.08 12.31 25.37
CA ILE A 425 16.40 11.13 24.55
C ILE A 425 17.60 10.36 25.11
N ALA A 426 18.60 11.04 25.67
CA ALA A 426 19.90 10.48 26.01
C ALA A 426 19.91 9.55 27.23
N VAL A 427 18.90 9.63 28.11
CA VAL A 427 18.89 8.78 29.32
C VAL A 427 18.54 7.33 28.97
N PRO A 428 19.39 6.35 29.32
CA PRO A 428 19.18 4.95 28.93
C PRO A 428 17.82 4.39 29.38
N GLU A 429 17.11 3.73 28.45
CA GLU A 429 15.77 3.14 28.69
C GLU A 429 15.72 2.10 29.82
N ILE A 430 16.88 1.67 30.33
CA ILE A 430 17.05 0.58 31.30
C ILE A 430 17.43 1.10 32.72
N MET A 431 17.87 2.36 32.87
CA MET A 431 18.55 2.82 34.10
C MET A 431 17.83 3.96 34.85
N TRP A 432 16.50 3.98 34.79
CA TRP A 432 15.68 4.93 35.55
C TRP A 432 15.33 4.40 36.94
N SER A 433 16.26 4.60 37.87
CA SER A 433 16.12 4.29 39.31
C SER A 433 15.13 5.22 40.04
N PHE A 434 13.86 5.27 39.61
CA PHE A 434 12.77 5.93 40.33
C PHE A 434 12.33 5.15 41.60
N SER A 435 13.23 4.39 42.23
CA SER A 435 12.90 3.51 43.35
C SER A 435 12.27 4.22 44.54
N ASN A 436 12.43 5.55 44.65
CA ASN A 436 11.93 6.37 45.76
C ASN A 436 11.01 7.56 45.39
N ASN A 437 10.62 7.78 44.12
CA ASN A 437 9.64 8.86 43.81
C ASN A 437 8.21 8.35 44.10
N GLU A 438 7.76 8.57 45.34
CA GLU A 438 6.50 8.03 45.85
C GLU A 438 5.25 8.59 45.14
N PRO A 439 5.14 9.90 44.81
CA PRO A 439 4.08 10.42 43.95
C PRO A 439 4.00 9.71 42.59
N TYR A 440 5.13 9.45 41.91
CA TYR A 440 5.12 8.73 40.63
C TYR A 440 4.68 7.27 40.79
N LYS A 441 5.12 6.58 41.87
CA LYS A 441 4.62 5.23 42.16
C LYS A 441 3.11 5.25 42.39
N GLU A 442 2.60 6.24 43.12
CA GLU A 442 1.16 6.34 43.37
C GLU A 442 0.38 6.61 42.09
N LEU A 443 0.84 7.52 41.23
CA LEU A 443 0.29 7.71 39.88
C LEU A 443 0.19 6.38 39.11
N VAL A 444 1.26 5.58 39.10
CA VAL A 444 1.26 4.25 38.46
C VAL A 444 0.32 3.26 39.16
N ARG A 445 0.19 3.30 40.49
CA ARG A 445 -0.77 2.46 41.25
C ARG A 445 -2.21 2.80 40.92
N ARG A 446 -2.61 4.08 40.95
CA ARG A 446 -3.96 4.54 40.61
C ARG A 446 -4.38 4.07 39.22
N ARG A 447 -3.42 4.12 38.28
CA ARG A 447 -3.57 3.65 36.90
C ARG A 447 -3.74 2.14 36.75
N LYS A 448 -2.94 1.32 37.44
CA LYS A 448 -3.02 -0.15 37.37
C LYS A 448 -4.33 -0.72 37.90
N ARG A 449 -5.00 -0.06 38.86
CA ARG A 449 -6.25 -0.57 39.46
C ARG A 449 -7.40 -0.66 38.46
N TRP A 450 -7.68 0.44 37.74
CA TRP A 450 -8.82 0.50 36.81
C TRP A 450 -8.65 -0.36 35.55
N THR A 451 -7.40 -0.71 35.23
CA THR A 451 -6.96 -1.43 34.03
C THR A 451 -6.74 -2.94 34.23
N GLU A 452 -5.96 -3.35 35.24
CA GLU A 452 -5.51 -4.75 35.38
C GLU A 452 -6.46 -5.63 36.18
N ARG A 453 -7.25 -5.04 37.11
CA ARG A 453 -7.97 -5.81 38.14
C ARG A 453 -9.48 -5.87 37.98
N GLY A 454 -10.05 -5.05 37.08
CA GLY A 454 -11.50 -4.87 37.01
C GLY A 454 -12.13 -4.27 38.29
N GLU A 455 -11.32 -3.73 39.20
CA GLU A 455 -11.78 -3.12 40.46
C GLU A 455 -12.70 -1.92 40.15
N VAL A 456 -13.80 -1.83 40.91
CA VAL A 456 -14.90 -0.85 40.68
C VAL A 456 -14.59 0.52 41.26
N HIS A 457 -13.66 0.62 42.22
CA HIS A 457 -13.30 1.90 42.84
C HIS A 457 -12.39 2.74 41.94
N LEU A 458 -13.01 3.75 41.33
CA LEU A 458 -12.37 4.86 40.66
C LEU A 458 -12.05 5.96 41.69
N TYR A 459 -11.07 6.81 41.40
CA TYR A 459 -10.83 8.02 42.20
C TYR A 459 -11.82 9.13 41.81
N PRO A 460 -12.14 10.10 42.69
CA PRO A 460 -13.12 11.16 42.39
C PRO A 460 -12.82 11.93 41.09
N GLU A 461 -11.54 12.18 40.80
CA GLU A 461 -11.11 12.79 39.54
C GLU A 461 -11.43 11.91 38.32
N GLN A 462 -11.31 10.59 38.45
CA GLN A 462 -11.59 9.63 37.37
C GLN A 462 -13.10 9.44 37.15
N GLU A 463 -13.89 9.41 38.22
CA GLU A 463 -15.36 9.36 38.14
C GLU A 463 -15.91 10.59 37.42
N PHE A 464 -15.39 11.78 37.75
CA PHE A 464 -15.70 13.04 37.07
C PHE A 464 -15.34 13.02 35.57
N VAL A 465 -14.14 12.52 35.21
CA VAL A 465 -13.76 12.36 33.80
C VAL A 465 -14.67 11.38 33.07
N ILE A 466 -15.07 10.27 33.71
CA ILE A 466 -15.95 9.26 33.10
C ILE A 466 -17.39 9.78 32.95
N SER A 467 -17.91 10.54 33.91
CA SER A 467 -19.25 11.13 33.81
C SER A 467 -19.31 12.20 32.72
N LEU A 468 -18.31 13.09 32.65
CA LEU A 468 -18.18 14.07 31.57
C LEU A 468 -18.00 13.40 30.20
N GLY A 469 -17.18 12.34 30.14
CA GLY A 469 -17.01 11.50 28.96
C GLY A 469 -18.30 10.83 28.47
N ARG A 470 -19.16 10.42 29.41
CA ARG A 470 -20.49 9.86 29.12
C ARG A 470 -21.43 10.90 28.55
N GLU A 471 -21.56 12.06 29.20
CA GLU A 471 -22.44 13.13 28.75
C GLU A 471 -22.09 13.60 27.32
N GLU A 472 -20.81 13.84 27.04
CA GLU A 472 -20.37 14.30 25.71
C GLU A 472 -20.51 13.21 24.64
N PHE A 473 -20.33 11.94 25.01
CA PHE A 473 -20.54 10.82 24.10
C PHE A 473 -22.02 10.64 23.74
N GLU A 474 -22.91 10.68 24.73
CA GLU A 474 -24.36 10.63 24.54
C GLU A 474 -24.84 11.83 23.71
N ARG A 475 -24.29 13.03 23.96
CA ARG A 475 -24.54 14.23 23.15
C ARG A 475 -24.09 14.04 21.69
N CYS A 476 -22.92 13.45 21.44
CA CYS A 476 -22.45 13.13 20.09
C CYS A 476 -23.34 12.07 19.39
N GLN A 477 -23.86 11.09 20.13
CA GLN A 477 -24.81 10.11 19.61
C GLN A 477 -26.15 10.76 19.24
N ALA A 478 -26.70 11.60 20.12
CA ALA A 478 -27.95 12.33 19.90
C ALA A 478 -27.85 13.31 18.72
N ALA A 479 -26.71 14.01 18.58
CA ALA A 479 -26.41 14.87 17.44
C ALA A 479 -26.17 14.09 16.12
N GLY A 480 -26.18 12.76 16.15
CA GLY A 480 -26.01 11.94 14.96
C GLY A 480 -24.64 12.05 14.32
N VAL A 481 -23.57 12.21 15.10
CA VAL A 481 -22.19 12.28 14.59
C VAL A 481 -21.82 11.01 13.82
N ALA A 482 -21.06 11.15 12.72
CA ALA A 482 -20.60 10.03 11.91
C ALA A 482 -19.63 9.12 12.68
N ASP A 483 -19.67 7.81 12.40
CA ASP A 483 -18.88 6.81 13.16
C ASP A 483 -17.36 7.02 13.07
N CYS A 484 -16.83 7.53 11.95
CA CYS A 484 -15.40 7.82 11.85
C CYS A 484 -14.94 9.04 12.68
N ASP A 485 -15.89 9.81 13.19
CA ASP A 485 -15.65 11.10 13.84
C ASP A 485 -16.00 11.06 15.33
N ILE A 486 -16.95 10.20 15.72
CA ILE A 486 -17.52 10.14 17.09
C ILE A 486 -16.45 10.04 18.17
N LEU A 487 -15.35 9.32 17.95
CA LEU A 487 -14.24 9.22 18.90
C LEU A 487 -13.53 10.56 19.10
N LEU A 488 -13.01 11.16 18.03
CA LEU A 488 -12.22 12.38 18.14
C LEU A 488 -13.09 13.59 18.53
N LEU A 489 -14.34 13.63 18.09
CA LEU A 489 -15.27 14.69 18.47
C LEU A 489 -15.74 14.57 19.92
N THR A 490 -16.03 13.36 20.42
CA THR A 490 -16.32 13.15 21.86
C THR A 490 -15.15 13.64 22.70
N LEU A 491 -13.92 13.20 22.38
CA LEU A 491 -12.72 13.61 23.10
C LEU A 491 -12.51 15.14 23.04
N LYS A 492 -12.66 15.77 21.87
CA LYS A 492 -12.58 17.23 21.75
C LYS A 492 -13.61 17.94 22.64
N ASN A 493 -14.86 17.50 22.63
CA ASN A 493 -15.93 18.12 23.40
C ASN A 493 -15.71 17.95 24.91
N VAL A 494 -15.22 16.78 25.36
CA VAL A 494 -14.82 16.58 26.77
C VAL A 494 -13.75 17.57 27.19
N PHE A 495 -12.71 17.76 26.37
CA PHE A 495 -11.66 18.73 26.67
C PHE A 495 -12.20 20.17 26.76
N GLU A 496 -13.06 20.58 25.81
CA GLU A 496 -13.65 21.92 25.80
C GLU A 496 -14.66 22.15 26.93
N SER A 497 -15.43 21.14 27.34
CA SER A 497 -16.29 21.20 28.52
C SER A 497 -15.47 21.22 29.82
N TYR A 498 -14.39 20.44 29.91
CA TYR A 498 -13.48 20.45 31.04
C TYR A 498 -12.84 21.82 31.25
N GLU A 499 -12.28 22.42 30.19
CA GLU A 499 -11.69 23.75 30.29
C GLU A 499 -12.73 24.81 30.69
N ARG A 500 -13.99 24.73 30.20
CA ARG A 500 -15.06 25.62 30.67
C ARG A 500 -15.36 25.46 32.18
N LEU A 501 -15.40 24.22 32.69
CA LEU A 501 -15.63 23.95 34.12
C LEU A 501 -14.46 24.43 34.99
N LYS A 502 -13.23 24.28 34.49
CA LYS A 502 -12.00 24.77 35.12
C LYS A 502 -11.96 26.30 35.24
N HIS A 503 -12.41 27.05 34.23
CA HIS A 503 -12.55 28.51 34.34
C HIS A 503 -13.56 28.94 35.42
N ASN A 504 -14.53 28.08 35.73
CA ASN A 504 -15.54 28.30 36.78
C ASN A 504 -15.14 27.70 38.14
N ASN A 505 -13.89 27.24 38.32
CA ASN A 505 -13.40 26.52 39.50
C ASN A 505 -14.22 25.27 39.90
N ASN A 506 -14.98 24.68 38.98
CA ASN A 506 -15.84 23.52 39.22
C ASN A 506 -15.17 22.22 38.72
N ILE A 507 -13.94 21.97 39.16
CA ILE A 507 -13.17 20.75 38.86
C ILE A 507 -12.64 20.10 40.14
N PRO A 508 -12.51 18.75 40.17
CA PRO A 508 -12.00 18.05 41.34
C PRO A 508 -10.53 18.39 41.62
N ILE A 509 -10.12 18.23 42.89
CA ILE A 509 -8.71 18.25 43.30
C ILE A 509 -8.20 16.81 43.19
N GLY A 510 -7.30 16.56 42.24
CA GLY A 510 -6.77 15.22 41.90
C GLY A 510 -5.26 15.15 41.99
N LEU A 511 -4.71 13.94 41.84
CA LEU A 511 -3.26 13.74 41.73
C LEU A 511 -2.85 13.93 40.27
N ASN A 512 -2.15 15.03 39.98
CA ASN A 512 -1.78 15.42 38.62
C ASN A 512 -0.52 14.71 38.10
N TYR A 513 -0.32 14.73 36.79
CA TYR A 513 0.81 14.07 36.11
C TYR A 513 2.21 14.55 36.56
N ASN A 514 2.30 15.72 37.22
CA ASN A 514 3.51 16.24 37.83
C ASN A 514 3.76 15.70 39.26
N GLY A 515 2.83 14.93 39.82
CA GLY A 515 2.87 14.39 41.18
C GLY A 515 2.26 15.29 42.26
N GLU A 516 1.69 16.44 41.88
CA GLU A 516 1.09 17.39 42.83
C GLU A 516 -0.41 17.11 43.01
N GLN A 517 -0.91 17.28 44.24
CA GLN A 517 -2.33 17.25 44.56
C GLN A 517 -2.89 18.67 44.42
N ALA A 518 -3.55 18.97 43.30
CA ALA A 518 -3.98 20.31 42.92
C ALA A 518 -5.29 20.23 42.10
N PRO A 519 -5.89 21.34 41.64
CA PRO A 519 -6.99 21.28 40.67
C PRO A 519 -6.58 20.39 39.48
N TYR A 520 -7.44 19.43 39.13
CA TYR A 520 -7.04 18.34 38.26
C TYR A 520 -6.70 18.81 36.83
N VAL A 521 -5.80 18.10 36.15
CA VAL A 521 -5.40 18.39 34.76
C VAL A 521 -5.46 17.11 33.94
N LEU A 522 -6.26 17.14 32.87
CA LEU A 522 -6.46 16.02 31.97
C LEU A 522 -5.15 15.49 31.36
N SER A 523 -5.01 14.17 31.37
CA SER A 523 -3.92 13.41 30.76
C SER A 523 -4.40 12.61 29.55
N PHE A 524 -3.47 12.04 28.78
CA PHE A 524 -3.86 11.10 27.72
C PHE A 524 -4.40 9.76 28.24
N ASP A 525 -4.18 9.42 29.51
CA ASP A 525 -4.81 8.25 30.14
C ASP A 525 -6.32 8.45 30.33
N ASP A 526 -6.75 9.69 30.58
CA ASP A 526 -8.17 10.05 30.71
C ASP A 526 -8.93 9.86 29.40
N ALA A 527 -8.33 10.28 28.29
CA ALA A 527 -8.86 10.01 26.95
C ALA A 527 -8.98 8.49 26.68
N LEU A 528 -7.98 7.70 27.12
CA LEU A 528 -8.01 6.24 26.98
C LEU A 528 -9.06 5.58 27.90
N MET A 529 -9.24 6.10 29.11
CA MET A 529 -10.24 5.66 30.08
C MET A 529 -11.65 5.93 29.56
N ILE A 530 -11.92 7.10 28.97
CA ILE A 530 -13.21 7.40 28.31
C ILE A 530 -13.47 6.41 27.17
N ILE A 531 -12.47 6.15 26.31
CA ILE A 531 -12.60 5.15 25.24
C ILE A 531 -12.99 3.78 25.83
N GLN A 532 -12.30 3.32 26.88
CA GLN A 532 -12.45 1.96 27.43
C GLN A 532 -13.62 1.75 28.42
N LYS A 533 -14.07 2.80 29.13
CA LYS A 533 -15.11 2.71 30.18
C LYS A 533 -16.43 3.38 29.78
N VAL A 534 -16.43 4.25 28.76
CA VAL A 534 -17.64 4.86 28.21
C VAL A 534 -17.91 4.28 26.83
N MET A 535 -17.05 4.57 25.86
CA MET A 535 -17.38 4.30 24.45
C MET A 535 -17.50 2.81 24.14
N THR A 536 -16.56 1.98 24.59
CA THR A 536 -16.54 0.54 24.24
C THR A 536 -17.63 -0.29 24.93
N LEU A 537 -18.32 0.26 25.95
CA LEU A 537 -19.53 -0.34 26.50
C LEU A 537 -20.71 -0.19 25.54
N SER A 538 -20.83 0.97 24.89
CA SER A 538 -21.91 1.28 23.93
C SER A 538 -21.61 0.82 22.50
N ILE A 539 -20.34 0.75 22.12
CA ILE A 539 -19.87 0.30 20.79
C ILE A 539 -18.84 -0.81 21.01
N SER A 540 -19.30 -2.05 21.00
CA SER A 540 -18.43 -3.23 21.18
C SER A 540 -17.20 -3.16 20.26
N PRO A 541 -15.96 -3.29 20.77
CA PRO A 541 -14.72 -3.32 19.98
C PRO A 541 -14.68 -4.39 18.88
N TYR A 542 -15.57 -5.37 18.97
CA TYR A 542 -15.69 -6.52 18.09
C TYR A 542 -16.77 -6.34 16.99
N SER A 543 -17.54 -5.25 17.02
CA SER A 543 -18.54 -4.93 16.01
C SER A 543 -17.92 -4.44 14.69
N GLY A 544 -18.65 -4.58 13.57
CA GLY A 544 -18.26 -3.93 12.31
C GLY A 544 -18.13 -2.41 12.44
N ARG A 545 -19.01 -1.79 13.23
CA ARG A 545 -19.00 -0.36 13.57
C ARG A 545 -17.69 0.10 14.23
N ALA A 546 -17.13 -0.73 15.13
CA ALA A 546 -15.88 -0.44 15.81
C ALA A 546 -14.67 -0.27 14.88
N LYS A 547 -14.71 -0.77 13.64
CA LYS A 547 -13.65 -0.51 12.65
C LYS A 547 -13.59 0.97 12.26
N ALA A 548 -14.74 1.60 12.02
CA ALA A 548 -14.84 3.02 11.69
C ALA A 548 -14.57 3.91 12.92
N VAL A 549 -15.07 3.53 14.09
CA VAL A 549 -14.90 4.32 15.33
C VAL A 549 -13.47 4.27 15.85
N TYR A 550 -12.90 3.07 16.01
CA TYR A 550 -11.67 2.88 16.76
C TYR A 550 -10.44 2.59 15.92
N ARG A 551 -10.57 2.19 14.64
CA ARG A 551 -9.45 1.62 13.86
C ARG A 551 -9.18 2.34 12.53
N SER A 552 -9.77 3.51 12.31
CA SER A 552 -9.56 4.33 11.10
C SER A 552 -9.12 5.77 11.43
N LEU A 553 -8.19 5.91 12.39
CA LEU A 553 -7.54 7.18 12.70
C LEU A 553 -6.21 7.28 11.94
N LYS A 554 -5.82 8.50 11.54
CA LYS A 554 -4.58 8.75 10.81
C LYS A 554 -3.73 9.81 11.51
N CYS A 555 -2.41 9.61 11.54
CA CYS A 555 -1.46 10.58 12.07
C CYS A 555 -1.29 11.77 11.09
N VAL A 556 -1.48 13.00 11.58
CA VAL A 556 -1.43 14.22 10.75
C VAL A 556 -0.08 14.40 10.04
N ALA A 557 1.04 14.24 10.76
CA ALA A 557 2.40 14.31 10.20
C ALA A 557 2.64 13.29 9.07
N CYS A 558 2.14 12.07 9.20
CA CYS A 558 2.27 11.05 8.16
C CYS A 558 1.42 11.37 6.94
N VAL A 559 0.15 11.75 7.13
CA VAL A 559 -0.76 12.08 6.03
C VAL A 559 -0.19 13.23 5.18
N LYS A 560 0.31 14.29 5.81
CA LYS A 560 1.01 15.40 5.11
C LYS A 560 2.21 14.94 4.28
N ASN A 561 2.97 13.97 4.77
CA ASN A 561 4.12 13.42 4.06
C ASN A 561 3.75 12.40 2.96
N GLY A 562 2.46 12.16 2.70
CA GLY A 562 1.99 11.20 1.72
C GLY A 562 1.97 9.75 2.22
N PHE A 563 2.08 9.54 3.54
CA PHE A 563 1.99 8.22 4.17
C PHE A 563 0.65 8.10 4.89
N SER A 564 -0.29 7.33 4.33
CA SER A 564 -1.55 7.00 5.01
C SER A 564 -1.47 5.58 5.58
N ARG A 565 -1.48 5.47 6.91
CA ARG A 565 -1.73 4.22 7.62
C ARG A 565 -2.85 4.47 8.62
N ASP A 566 -3.76 3.52 8.72
CA ASP A 566 -4.82 3.55 9.71
C ASP A 566 -4.31 2.98 11.04
N TYR A 567 -4.66 3.66 12.12
CA TYR A 567 -4.31 3.36 13.49
C TYR A 567 -5.58 3.29 14.34
N ASP A 568 -5.47 2.59 15.46
CA ASP A 568 -6.32 2.88 16.62
C ASP A 568 -5.71 4.00 17.46
N PHE A 569 -6.50 4.59 18.37
CA PHE A 569 -6.06 5.74 19.18
C PHE A 569 -4.76 5.44 19.93
N HIS A 570 -4.66 4.23 20.49
CA HIS A 570 -3.48 3.75 21.21
C HIS A 570 -2.23 3.72 20.30
N LYS A 571 -2.28 2.95 19.22
CA LYS A 571 -1.17 2.81 18.26
C LYS A 571 -0.85 4.11 17.53
N GLY A 572 -1.82 5.01 17.39
CA GLY A 572 -1.63 6.35 16.83
C GLY A 572 -0.69 7.17 17.69
N MET A 573 -0.95 7.25 19.00
CA MET A 573 -0.10 7.98 19.95
C MET A 573 1.27 7.34 20.11
N GLU A 574 1.37 6.00 20.20
CA GLU A 574 2.65 5.28 20.20
C GLU A 574 3.50 5.59 18.95
N HIS A 575 2.86 5.59 17.78
CA HIS A 575 3.51 5.93 16.52
C HIS A 575 4.04 7.37 16.52
N ILE A 576 3.25 8.32 17.03
CA ILE A 576 3.65 9.72 17.14
C ILE A 576 4.83 9.90 18.10
N TYR A 577 4.78 9.28 19.27
CA TYR A 577 5.89 9.28 20.22
C TYR A 577 7.16 8.69 19.61
N LYS A 578 7.05 7.54 18.93
CA LYS A 578 8.21 6.84 18.35
C LYS A 578 8.83 7.54 17.14
N HIS A 579 8.02 8.18 16.29
CA HIS A 579 8.48 8.66 14.97
C HIS A 579 8.49 10.19 14.80
N HIS A 580 7.67 10.93 15.56
CA HIS A 580 7.52 12.39 15.40
C HIS A 580 7.98 13.17 16.65
N SER A 581 7.83 12.64 17.88
CA SER A 581 8.23 13.36 19.10
C SER A 581 9.75 13.53 19.31
N ALA A 582 10.57 12.85 18.52
CA ALA A 582 12.03 12.96 18.60
C ALA A 582 12.60 14.16 17.80
N LYS A 583 11.75 15.12 17.38
CA LYS A 583 12.16 16.29 16.60
C LYS A 583 11.41 17.56 16.99
N VAL A 584 12.11 18.69 16.93
CA VAL A 584 11.58 20.06 17.03
C VAL A 584 11.61 20.77 15.68
N GLY A 585 10.75 21.78 15.53
CA GLY A 585 10.80 22.74 14.43
C GLY A 585 9.41 23.26 14.04
N GLU A 586 9.40 24.19 13.09
CA GLU A 586 8.19 24.79 12.53
C GLU A 586 7.21 23.70 12.05
N ALA A 587 5.96 23.77 12.54
CA ALA A 587 4.88 22.80 12.33
C ALA A 587 5.13 21.37 12.88
N GLU A 588 6.11 21.18 13.77
CA GLU A 588 6.47 19.87 14.37
C GLU A 588 6.49 19.88 15.91
N GLU A 589 5.44 20.42 16.55
CA GLU A 589 5.28 20.46 18.02
C GLU A 589 5.05 19.10 18.70
N TYR A 590 5.28 17.98 17.99
CA TYR A 590 5.11 16.63 18.53
C TYR A 590 6.10 16.30 19.66
N TRP A 591 7.19 17.08 19.77
CA TRP A 591 8.19 16.97 20.85
C TRP A 591 7.60 17.13 22.25
N ARG A 592 6.48 17.85 22.43
CA ARG A 592 5.82 18.00 23.73
C ARG A 592 5.33 16.67 24.34
N TYR A 593 5.09 15.67 23.49
CA TYR A 593 4.74 14.31 23.92
C TYR A 593 5.97 13.50 24.37
N ARG A 594 7.19 14.03 24.22
CA ARG A 594 8.42 13.37 24.67
C ARG A 594 8.61 13.57 26.17
N GLN A 595 7.91 12.78 26.97
CA GLN A 595 8.01 12.80 28.43
C GLN A 595 8.90 11.68 28.98
N LYS A 596 9.55 11.92 30.12
CA LYS A 596 10.26 10.87 30.88
C LYS A 596 9.21 9.94 31.51
N PHE A 597 9.32 8.63 31.30
CA PHE A 597 8.47 7.64 31.95
C PHE A 597 9.19 6.30 32.14
N ILE A 598 8.78 5.53 33.16
CA ILE A 598 9.31 4.18 33.36
C ILE A 598 8.70 3.26 32.31
N ARG A 599 9.56 2.69 31.47
CA ARG A 599 9.22 1.53 30.64
C ARG A 599 9.02 0.32 31.55
N HIS A 600 7.77 -0.08 31.75
CA HIS A 600 7.48 -1.37 32.37
C HIS A 600 7.99 -2.53 31.50
N ASP A 601 8.29 -3.66 32.15
CA ASP A 601 8.98 -4.81 31.55
C ASP A 601 8.42 -5.18 30.16
N TRP A 602 9.27 -5.16 29.14
CA TRP A 602 8.90 -5.34 27.74
C TRP A 602 8.32 -6.74 27.47
N ASN A 603 8.64 -7.71 28.34
CA ASN A 603 8.10 -9.07 28.26
C ASN A 603 6.65 -9.20 28.75
N SER A 604 6.08 -8.17 29.39
CA SER A 604 4.68 -8.18 29.85
C SER A 604 3.66 -8.14 28.70
N GLY A 605 4.07 -7.79 27.47
CA GLY A 605 3.18 -7.61 26.32
C GLY A 605 2.16 -6.48 26.50
N HIS A 606 2.28 -5.65 27.55
CA HIS A 606 1.26 -4.68 27.90
C HIS A 606 1.25 -3.49 26.93
N PRO A 607 0.07 -3.09 26.40
CA PRO A 607 -0.06 -1.94 25.52
C PRO A 607 0.62 -0.67 26.05
N TRP A 608 0.54 -0.39 27.36
CA TRP A 608 0.99 0.88 27.93
C TRP A 608 2.52 1.02 28.10
N SER A 609 3.32 0.10 27.57
CA SER A 609 4.78 0.10 27.67
C SER A 609 5.49 1.05 26.68
N HIS A 610 4.79 1.61 25.69
CA HIS A 610 5.42 2.39 24.62
C HIS A 610 5.02 3.88 24.53
N PHE A 611 4.12 4.38 25.39
CA PHE A 611 3.72 5.79 25.42
C PHE A 611 3.51 6.32 26.86
N PRO A 612 3.95 7.55 27.19
CA PRO A 612 3.80 8.20 28.51
C PRO A 612 2.36 8.67 28.82
N TRP A 613 1.37 7.80 28.67
CA TRP A 613 -0.08 8.12 28.75
C TRP A 613 -0.48 9.03 29.92
N TYR A 614 -0.05 8.70 31.13
CA TYR A 614 -0.46 9.39 32.36
C TYR A 614 0.55 10.45 32.84
N SER A 615 1.71 10.55 32.19
CA SER A 615 2.67 11.66 32.40
C SER A 615 2.62 12.72 31.29
N THR A 616 1.69 12.59 30.35
CA THR A 616 1.49 13.53 29.22
C THR A 616 0.13 14.19 29.34
N SER A 617 0.13 15.53 29.41
CA SER A 617 -1.09 16.34 29.38
C SER A 617 -1.88 16.11 28.10
N TRP A 618 -3.21 16.06 28.22
CA TRP A 618 -4.12 16.02 27.07
C TRP A 618 -4.03 17.36 26.32
N SER A 619 -3.63 17.34 25.05
CA SER A 619 -3.58 18.54 24.20
C SER A 619 -4.93 18.86 23.56
N ARG A 620 -5.29 20.16 23.50
CA ARG A 620 -6.56 20.64 22.93
C ARG A 620 -6.81 20.15 21.49
N CYS A 621 -5.80 20.21 20.64
CA CYS A 621 -5.85 19.64 19.29
C CYS A 621 -5.13 18.29 19.27
N LEU A 622 -5.89 17.19 19.14
CA LEU A 622 -5.31 15.86 19.03
C LEU A 622 -4.49 15.70 17.73
N PRO A 623 -3.34 14.99 17.75
CA PRO A 623 -2.46 14.79 16.59
C PRO A 623 -2.96 13.72 15.60
N LEU A 624 -4.24 13.35 15.71
CA LEU A 624 -4.93 12.30 14.96
C LEU A 624 -6.14 12.89 14.24
N VAL A 625 -6.42 12.41 13.04
CA VAL A 625 -7.58 12.82 12.23
C VAL A 625 -8.38 11.60 11.72
N PRO A 626 -9.69 11.75 11.47
CA PRO A 626 -10.51 10.69 10.86
C PRO A 626 -10.00 10.27 9.48
N ALA A 627 -10.24 9.02 9.09
CA ALA A 627 -9.79 8.49 7.81
C ALA A 627 -10.29 9.25 6.56
N HIS A 628 -11.41 9.97 6.67
CA HIS A 628 -11.98 10.77 5.59
C HIS A 628 -11.16 12.04 5.27
N ARG A 629 -10.29 12.50 6.18
CA ARG A 629 -9.45 13.69 5.98
C ARG A 629 -8.26 13.37 5.06
N SER A 630 -7.91 14.30 4.18
CA SER A 630 -6.85 14.12 3.17
C SER A 630 -5.71 15.14 3.35
N ALA A 631 -4.52 14.81 2.83
CA ALA A 631 -3.32 15.65 2.98
C ALA A 631 -3.50 17.09 2.48
N ALA A 632 -4.26 17.29 1.40
CA ALA A 632 -4.54 18.61 0.83
C ALA A 632 -5.45 19.48 1.72
N THR A 633 -6.10 18.90 2.73
CA THR A 633 -7.09 19.57 3.61
C THR A 633 -6.58 19.82 5.04
N LEU A 634 -5.28 19.62 5.30
CA LEU A 634 -4.70 19.71 6.64
C LEU A 634 -3.70 20.87 6.74
N ALA A 635 -4.06 21.88 7.55
CA ALA A 635 -3.18 22.98 7.95
C ALA A 635 -2.02 22.48 8.83
N ASP A 636 -1.12 23.36 9.29
CA ASP A 636 -0.02 23.00 10.20
C ASP A 636 -0.48 22.76 11.64
N TRP A 637 -0.23 21.55 12.13
CA TRP A 637 -0.74 21.07 13.41
C TRP A 637 0.07 21.61 14.57
N HIS A 638 -0.62 21.98 15.64
CA HIS A 638 -0.07 22.49 16.89
C HIS A 638 -1.00 22.03 18.02
N PRO A 639 -0.48 21.57 19.18
CA PRO A 639 -1.30 20.99 20.25
C PRO A 639 -2.30 21.98 20.85
N ASP A 640 -2.00 23.28 20.82
CA ASP A 640 -2.83 24.33 21.42
C ASP A 640 -3.76 25.03 20.42
N ASN A 641 -3.68 24.70 19.11
CA ASN A 641 -4.45 25.41 18.09
C ASN A 641 -5.96 25.16 18.21
N GLU A 642 -6.75 26.23 18.03
CA GLU A 642 -8.20 26.13 17.82
C GLU A 642 -8.50 25.65 16.39
N TRP A 643 -8.24 24.37 16.13
CA TRP A 643 -8.63 23.75 14.89
C TRP A 643 -10.12 23.39 14.92
N PRO A 644 -10.94 23.95 13.99
CA PRO A 644 -12.33 23.53 13.89
C PRO A 644 -12.35 22.06 13.48
N PHE A 645 -12.97 21.23 14.32
CA PHE A 645 -13.28 19.87 13.92
C PHE A 645 -14.34 19.96 12.82
N VAL A 646 -14.01 19.44 11.64
CA VAL A 646 -14.92 19.40 10.50
C VAL A 646 -15.54 18.01 10.47
N PRO A 647 -16.75 17.80 11.03
CA PRO A 647 -17.41 16.51 10.98
C PRO A 647 -17.81 16.19 9.54
N LEU A 648 -17.73 14.92 9.19
CA LEU A 648 -18.40 14.38 8.03
C LEU A 648 -19.91 14.43 8.31
N SER A 649 -20.64 15.20 7.52
CA SER A 649 -22.10 15.21 7.56
C SER A 649 -22.60 13.77 7.47
N ARG A 650 -23.31 13.30 8.51
CA ARG A 650 -23.92 11.97 8.49
C ARG A 650 -24.88 11.93 7.31
N ARG A 651 -24.54 11.13 6.29
CA ARG A 651 -25.45 10.84 5.20
C ARG A 651 -26.71 10.22 5.80
N GLU A 652 -27.87 10.74 5.43
CA GLU A 652 -29.12 9.98 5.56
C GLU A 652 -28.89 8.66 4.83
N ILE A 653 -28.95 7.55 5.57
CA ILE A 653 -28.70 6.21 5.04
C ILE A 653 -29.98 5.78 4.33
N LYS A 654 -30.23 6.38 3.16
CA LYS A 654 -31.35 6.01 2.30
C LYS A 654 -31.05 4.69 1.63
N SER A 655 -31.97 3.73 1.73
CA SER A 655 -31.81 2.44 1.08
C SER A 655 -31.97 2.62 -0.44
N ALA A 656 -31.18 1.91 -1.24
CA ALA A 656 -31.40 1.84 -2.69
C ALA A 656 -32.84 1.42 -3.05
N PHE A 657 -33.49 0.64 -2.17
CA PHE A 657 -34.82 0.06 -2.37
C PHE A 657 -35.95 0.86 -1.68
N GLU A 658 -35.63 1.97 -1.01
CA GLU A 658 -36.61 2.80 -0.30
C GLU A 658 -37.64 3.40 -1.28
N GLY A 659 -38.94 3.27 -0.95
CA GLY A 659 -40.05 3.71 -1.81
C GLY A 659 -40.19 2.94 -3.13
N ARG A 660 -39.58 1.75 -3.25
CA ARG A 660 -39.61 0.93 -4.47
C ARG A 660 -40.08 -0.49 -4.17
N GLY A 661 -40.80 -1.07 -5.13
CA GLY A 661 -41.22 -2.47 -5.09
C GLY A 661 -40.56 -3.25 -6.21
N ALA A 662 -40.21 -4.51 -5.99
CA ALA A 662 -39.71 -5.36 -7.06
C ALA A 662 -40.79 -5.57 -8.13
N ALA A 663 -40.43 -5.34 -9.39
CA ALA A 663 -41.29 -5.53 -10.56
C ALA A 663 -41.66 -7.01 -10.68
N ASP A 664 -42.96 -7.29 -10.79
CA ASP A 664 -43.43 -8.65 -10.97
C ASP A 664 -43.10 -9.16 -12.38
N HIS A 665 -42.67 -10.41 -12.47
CA HIS A 665 -42.21 -11.00 -13.72
C HIS A 665 -42.45 -12.52 -13.72
N PRO A 666 -42.99 -13.12 -14.81
CA PRO A 666 -43.37 -14.53 -14.85
C PRO A 666 -42.25 -15.51 -14.46
N VAL A 667 -40.99 -15.11 -14.65
CA VAL A 667 -39.79 -15.90 -14.29
C VAL A 667 -39.70 -16.20 -12.79
N ALA A 668 -40.39 -15.46 -11.91
CA ALA A 668 -40.44 -15.79 -10.48
C ALA A 668 -41.13 -17.14 -10.19
N GLN A 669 -42.12 -17.52 -11.02
CA GLN A 669 -42.79 -18.82 -10.95
C GLN A 669 -41.89 -19.97 -11.41
N ALA A 670 -40.82 -19.67 -12.17
CA ALA A 670 -39.81 -20.62 -12.59
C ALA A 670 -38.71 -20.86 -11.52
N GLY A 671 -38.82 -20.24 -10.34
CA GLY A 671 -37.96 -20.50 -9.19
C GLY A 671 -36.93 -19.41 -8.88
N TYR A 672 -36.37 -19.49 -7.67
CA TYR A 672 -35.46 -18.48 -7.11
C TYR A 672 -34.19 -18.23 -7.95
N LEU A 673 -33.56 -19.30 -8.46
CA LEU A 673 -32.42 -19.17 -9.37
C LEU A 673 -32.77 -18.48 -10.70
N ALA A 674 -33.99 -18.69 -11.21
CA ALA A 674 -34.45 -18.05 -12.42
C ALA A 674 -34.65 -16.54 -12.20
N ALA A 675 -35.19 -16.15 -11.03
CA ALA A 675 -35.31 -14.74 -10.61
C ALA A 675 -33.93 -14.06 -10.44
N ILE A 676 -32.94 -14.71 -9.81
CA ILE A 676 -31.55 -14.20 -9.77
C ILE A 676 -30.99 -14.04 -11.18
N THR A 677 -31.16 -15.05 -12.03
CA THR A 677 -30.66 -15.03 -13.42
C THR A 677 -31.28 -13.90 -14.23
N HIS A 678 -32.56 -13.60 -14.01
CA HIS A 678 -33.24 -12.44 -14.58
C HIS A 678 -32.58 -11.13 -14.10
N GLY A 679 -32.46 -10.90 -12.79
CA GLY A 679 -31.85 -9.69 -12.24
C GLY A 679 -30.40 -9.49 -12.71
N VAL A 680 -29.59 -10.54 -12.72
CA VAL A 680 -28.21 -10.53 -13.23
C VAL A 680 -28.15 -10.16 -14.72
N ARG A 681 -29.08 -10.67 -15.53
CA ARG A 681 -29.18 -10.40 -16.97
C ARG A 681 -29.64 -8.96 -17.27
N THR A 682 -30.63 -8.45 -16.54
CA THR A 682 -31.08 -7.04 -16.67
C THR A 682 -29.96 -6.07 -16.30
N LEU A 683 -29.09 -6.44 -15.35
CA LEU A 683 -27.93 -5.63 -14.94
C LEU A 683 -26.69 -5.82 -15.83
N ARG A 684 -26.80 -6.45 -17.00
CA ARG A 684 -25.68 -6.71 -17.92
C ARG A 684 -25.15 -5.44 -18.59
N GLY A 685 -23.83 -5.25 -18.53
CA GLY A 685 -23.16 -4.11 -19.19
C GLY A 685 -23.26 -2.77 -18.44
N ILE A 686 -23.85 -2.78 -17.25
CA ILE A 686 -23.96 -1.63 -16.35
C ILE A 686 -22.63 -1.40 -15.61
N ASN A 687 -22.30 -0.14 -15.33
CA ASN A 687 -21.12 0.25 -14.56
C ASN A 687 -21.32 0.11 -13.03
N LEU A 688 -21.57 -1.12 -12.56
CA LEU A 688 -21.63 -1.46 -11.13
C LEU A 688 -20.59 -2.53 -10.78
N SER A 689 -20.13 -2.55 -9.52
CA SER A 689 -19.30 -3.64 -9.02
C SER A 689 -20.05 -4.98 -9.04
N PRO A 690 -19.35 -6.11 -9.29
CA PRO A 690 -19.98 -7.43 -9.29
C PRO A 690 -20.78 -7.74 -8.02
N ARG A 691 -20.31 -7.25 -6.86
CA ARG A 691 -21.00 -7.43 -5.57
C ARG A 691 -22.29 -6.63 -5.48
N ALA A 692 -22.33 -5.40 -6.00
CA ALA A 692 -23.55 -4.60 -6.04
C ALA A 692 -24.59 -5.21 -7.00
N VAL A 693 -24.15 -5.69 -8.17
CA VAL A 693 -25.03 -6.42 -9.11
C VAL A 693 -25.65 -7.66 -8.44
N VAL A 694 -24.83 -8.46 -7.76
CA VAL A 694 -25.29 -9.67 -7.06
C VAL A 694 -26.22 -9.33 -5.88
N LYS A 695 -25.94 -8.28 -5.10
CA LYS A 695 -26.84 -7.78 -4.04
C LYS A 695 -28.21 -7.35 -4.57
N VAL A 696 -28.25 -6.60 -5.67
CA VAL A 696 -29.53 -6.19 -6.30
C VAL A 696 -30.28 -7.41 -6.87
N ALA A 697 -29.59 -8.37 -7.47
CA ALA A 697 -30.20 -9.59 -7.99
C ALA A 697 -30.78 -10.50 -6.90
N PHE A 698 -30.08 -10.66 -5.76
CA PHE A 698 -30.63 -11.35 -4.58
C PHE A 698 -31.85 -10.61 -4.04
N GLN A 699 -31.75 -9.31 -3.78
CA GLN A 699 -32.87 -8.53 -3.25
C GLN A 699 -34.11 -8.60 -4.15
N TYR A 700 -33.91 -8.70 -5.48
CA TYR A 700 -34.99 -8.88 -6.45
C TYR A 700 -35.62 -10.27 -6.32
N ALA A 701 -34.79 -11.32 -6.29
CA ALA A 701 -35.26 -12.69 -6.10
C ALA A 701 -36.03 -12.86 -4.77
N ASP A 702 -35.50 -12.35 -3.66
CA ASP A 702 -36.15 -12.40 -2.33
C ASP A 702 -37.55 -11.78 -2.37
N HIS A 703 -37.70 -10.58 -2.95
CA HIS A 703 -38.99 -9.90 -3.03
C HIS A 703 -39.99 -10.60 -3.95
N VAL A 704 -39.58 -10.99 -5.17
CA VAL A 704 -40.55 -11.53 -6.14
C VAL A 704 -40.87 -12.99 -5.81
N CYS A 705 -39.90 -13.82 -5.41
CA CYS A 705 -40.17 -15.18 -4.95
C CYS A 705 -40.97 -15.20 -3.64
N GLY A 706 -40.72 -14.26 -2.71
CA GLY A 706 -41.53 -14.09 -1.51
C GLY A 706 -43.02 -13.82 -1.81
N LYS A 707 -43.32 -12.98 -2.82
CA LYS A 707 -44.70 -12.74 -3.28
C LYS A 707 -45.39 -14.00 -3.84
N HIS A 708 -44.63 -14.87 -4.52
CA HIS A 708 -45.14 -16.11 -5.14
C HIS A 708 -44.99 -17.36 -4.24
N GLY A 709 -44.59 -17.20 -2.97
CA GLY A 709 -44.43 -18.31 -2.03
C GLY A 709 -43.26 -19.27 -2.35
N VAL A 710 -42.31 -18.84 -3.18
CA VAL A 710 -41.16 -19.63 -3.62
C VAL A 710 -39.99 -19.45 -2.64
N GLY A 711 -39.50 -20.55 -2.07
CA GLY A 711 -38.38 -20.55 -1.13
C GLY A 711 -37.03 -20.18 -1.77
N SER A 712 -36.07 -19.74 -0.95
CA SER A 712 -34.70 -19.47 -1.37
C SER A 712 -33.97 -20.76 -1.77
N CYS A 713 -33.02 -20.66 -2.71
CA CYS A 713 -32.19 -21.80 -3.07
C CYS A 713 -31.12 -22.09 -2.00
N SER A 714 -30.65 -23.34 -1.98
CA SER A 714 -29.50 -23.75 -1.19
C SER A 714 -28.17 -23.23 -1.77
N LEU A 715 -27.13 -23.20 -0.92
CA LEU A 715 -25.76 -22.84 -1.33
C LEU A 715 -25.25 -23.72 -2.48
N ASP A 716 -25.66 -24.99 -2.51
CA ASP A 716 -25.17 -25.97 -3.48
C ASP A 716 -25.83 -25.78 -4.85
N GLU A 717 -27.13 -25.49 -4.88
CA GLU A 717 -27.86 -25.09 -6.09
C GLU A 717 -27.35 -23.75 -6.64
N PHE A 718 -27.10 -22.76 -5.77
CA PHE A 718 -26.52 -21.49 -6.19
C PHE A 718 -25.13 -21.66 -6.82
N ILE A 719 -24.28 -22.48 -6.22
CA ILE A 719 -22.94 -22.76 -6.76
C ILE A 719 -23.00 -23.51 -8.09
N ALA A 720 -23.95 -24.44 -8.25
CA ALA A 720 -24.19 -25.12 -9.52
C ALA A 720 -24.63 -24.14 -10.63
N ALA A 721 -25.40 -23.10 -10.28
CA ALA A 721 -25.88 -22.07 -11.22
C ALA A 721 -24.86 -20.96 -11.54
N VAL A 722 -23.71 -20.89 -10.87
CA VAL A 722 -22.70 -19.83 -11.13
C VAL A 722 -22.30 -19.73 -12.61
N PRO A 723 -22.03 -20.83 -13.36
CA PRO A 723 -21.71 -20.74 -14.78
C PRO A 723 -22.80 -20.05 -15.61
N ASP A 724 -24.07 -20.40 -15.37
CA ASP A 724 -25.22 -19.84 -16.09
C ASP A 724 -25.40 -18.33 -15.77
N LEU A 725 -25.14 -17.95 -14.51
CA LEU A 725 -25.13 -16.54 -14.09
C LEU A 725 -23.96 -15.77 -14.73
N GLN A 726 -22.81 -16.40 -14.94
CA GLN A 726 -21.67 -15.82 -15.66
C GLN A 726 -21.94 -15.69 -17.17
N GLU A 727 -22.67 -16.62 -17.77
CA GLU A 727 -23.14 -16.48 -19.16
C GLU A 727 -24.15 -15.32 -19.29
N ALA A 728 -25.09 -15.23 -18.34
CA ALA A 728 -26.07 -14.15 -18.28
C ALA A 728 -25.40 -12.77 -18.12
N ASN A 729 -24.33 -12.67 -17.32
CA ASN A 729 -23.55 -11.44 -17.16
C ASN A 729 -22.03 -11.69 -17.00
N PRO A 730 -21.25 -11.67 -18.10
CA PRO A 730 -19.81 -11.98 -18.09
C PRO A 730 -18.91 -11.00 -17.33
N SER A 731 -19.46 -9.96 -16.67
CA SER A 731 -18.68 -9.10 -15.76
C SER A 731 -18.54 -9.67 -14.35
N LEU A 732 -19.33 -10.70 -14.00
CA LEU A 732 -19.33 -11.30 -12.67
C LEU A 732 -18.27 -12.41 -12.55
N ASP A 733 -17.33 -12.25 -11.62
CA ASP A 733 -16.30 -13.26 -11.33
C ASP A 733 -16.67 -14.19 -10.16
N PHE A 734 -17.79 -13.92 -9.48
CA PHE A 734 -18.30 -14.63 -8.30
C PHE A 734 -17.22 -14.90 -7.23
N LYS A 735 -16.40 -13.87 -6.96
CA LYS A 735 -15.43 -13.89 -5.86
C LYS A 735 -15.86 -12.97 -4.73
N PHE A 736 -15.85 -13.50 -3.51
CA PHE A 736 -16.31 -12.77 -2.32
C PHE A 736 -15.38 -12.99 -1.14
N MET A 737 -15.35 -12.02 -0.24
CA MET A 737 -14.83 -12.20 1.12
C MET A 737 -15.93 -12.82 1.97
N CYS A 738 -15.57 -13.53 3.05
CA CYS A 738 -16.54 -14.10 3.97
C CYS A 738 -17.24 -12.99 4.77
N GLY A 739 -18.53 -12.79 4.54
CA GLY A 739 -19.35 -11.78 5.23
C GLY A 739 -19.32 -11.96 6.75
N ILE A 740 -19.48 -13.20 7.22
CA ILE A 740 -19.48 -13.56 8.64
C ILE A 740 -18.13 -13.21 9.31
N CYS A 741 -17.00 -13.65 8.75
CA CYS A 741 -15.67 -13.32 9.27
C CYS A 741 -15.27 -11.84 9.10
N MET A 742 -15.91 -11.12 8.17
CA MET A 742 -15.75 -9.66 8.02
C MET A 742 -16.53 -8.88 9.08
N SER A 743 -17.66 -9.41 9.57
CA SER A 743 -18.41 -8.85 10.71
C SER A 743 -17.80 -9.22 12.07
N ASP A 744 -17.18 -10.39 12.22
CA ASP A 744 -16.48 -10.82 13.44
C ASP A 744 -15.14 -10.10 13.62
N ALA A 745 -15.12 -8.92 14.27
CA ALA A 745 -13.84 -8.22 14.45
C ALA A 745 -12.88 -8.89 15.46
N ALA A 746 -13.30 -9.98 16.14
CA ALA A 746 -12.42 -10.88 16.89
C ALA A 746 -11.48 -11.72 15.98
N ASN A 747 -11.95 -12.10 14.78
CA ASN A 747 -11.18 -12.91 13.82
C ASN A 747 -10.43 -12.07 12.76
N SER A 748 -10.50 -10.73 12.86
CA SER A 748 -10.13 -9.76 11.81
C SER A 748 -8.63 -9.69 11.39
N CYS A 749 -7.76 -10.56 11.91
CA CYS A 749 -6.31 -10.45 11.74
C CYS A 749 -5.62 -11.72 11.19
N GLY A 750 -5.98 -12.17 9.98
CA GLY A 750 -5.14 -13.17 9.31
C GLY A 750 -5.67 -13.74 8.00
N GLY A 751 -6.90 -14.24 8.02
CA GLY A 751 -7.45 -15.14 6.99
C GLY A 751 -7.50 -14.57 5.57
N VAL A 752 -7.17 -15.41 4.58
CA VAL A 752 -7.26 -15.07 3.15
C VAL A 752 -8.69 -14.63 2.79
N HIS A 753 -9.69 -15.34 3.31
CA HIS A 753 -11.14 -15.06 3.14
C HIS A 753 -11.62 -13.71 3.73
N ILE A 754 -10.80 -13.02 4.53
CA ILE A 754 -11.08 -11.68 5.08
C ILE A 754 -10.35 -10.60 4.26
N LYS A 755 -9.16 -10.91 3.75
CA LYS A 755 -8.29 -9.95 3.04
C LYS A 755 -8.58 -9.86 1.55
N TYR A 756 -8.99 -10.97 0.93
CA TYR A 756 -9.07 -11.12 -0.50
C TYR A 756 -10.37 -11.84 -0.90
N PRO A 757 -11.02 -11.45 -2.01
CA PRO A 757 -12.12 -12.21 -2.59
C PRO A 757 -11.66 -13.61 -3.04
N ILE A 758 -12.28 -14.66 -2.51
CA ILE A 758 -12.02 -16.06 -2.86
C ILE A 758 -13.17 -16.65 -3.70
N SER A 759 -12.93 -17.78 -4.37
CA SER A 759 -13.95 -18.45 -5.18
C SER A 759 -15.11 -18.97 -4.33
N MET A 760 -16.31 -19.09 -4.92
CA MET A 760 -17.47 -19.68 -4.26
C MET A 760 -17.21 -21.07 -3.68
N LYS A 761 -16.36 -21.89 -4.32
CA LYS A 761 -15.98 -23.22 -3.83
C LYS A 761 -15.15 -23.13 -2.54
N MET A 762 -14.06 -22.36 -2.54
CA MET A 762 -13.26 -22.10 -1.33
C MET A 762 -14.09 -21.48 -0.21
N LEU A 763 -15.08 -20.64 -0.57
CA LEU A 763 -15.95 -19.97 0.38
C LEU A 763 -16.97 -20.95 1.03
N LYS A 764 -17.52 -21.90 0.25
CA LYS A 764 -18.31 -23.03 0.74
C LYS A 764 -17.50 -23.93 1.68
N ASP A 765 -16.27 -24.27 1.32
CA ASP A 765 -15.39 -25.10 2.16
C ASP A 765 -15.10 -24.40 3.50
N HIS A 766 -14.81 -23.09 3.44
CA HIS A 766 -14.66 -22.26 4.64
C HIS A 766 -15.92 -22.23 5.51
N TRP A 767 -17.11 -22.06 4.91
CA TRP A 767 -18.39 -22.08 5.62
C TRP A 767 -18.64 -23.43 6.31
N LYS A 768 -18.41 -24.56 5.62
CA LYS A 768 -18.51 -25.90 6.21
C LYS A 768 -17.59 -26.10 7.41
N ILE A 769 -16.38 -25.53 7.38
CA ILE A 769 -15.39 -25.69 8.45
C ILE A 769 -15.64 -24.73 9.64
N LYS A 770 -16.17 -23.53 9.40
CA LYS A 770 -16.22 -22.45 10.42
C LYS A 770 -17.60 -21.98 10.84
N HIS A 771 -18.62 -22.13 10.00
CA HIS A 771 -19.91 -21.44 10.17
C HIS A 771 -21.15 -22.34 10.11
N ALA A 772 -21.06 -23.51 9.47
CA ALA A 772 -22.20 -24.43 9.26
C ALA A 772 -22.85 -25.02 10.53
N ARG A 773 -22.33 -24.71 11.73
CA ARG A 773 -22.93 -25.05 13.03
C ARG A 773 -23.71 -23.90 13.67
N HIS A 774 -23.60 -22.68 13.13
CA HIS A 774 -24.01 -21.44 13.82
C HIS A 774 -24.91 -20.53 13.00
N ASP A 775 -24.88 -20.60 11.67
CA ASP A 775 -25.75 -19.80 10.80
C ASP A 775 -26.35 -20.66 9.68
N ALA A 776 -27.68 -20.60 9.53
CA ALA A 776 -28.43 -21.31 8.49
C ALA A 776 -28.54 -20.49 7.20
N GLU A 777 -28.42 -19.17 7.26
CA GLU A 777 -28.54 -18.28 6.11
C GLU A 777 -27.20 -18.17 5.38
N TRP A 778 -26.94 -19.12 4.49
CA TRP A 778 -25.71 -19.14 3.70
C TRP A 778 -25.45 -17.86 2.91
N GLN A 779 -26.48 -17.06 2.58
CA GLN A 779 -26.33 -15.79 1.88
C GLN A 779 -25.41 -14.80 2.63
N ARG A 780 -25.41 -14.83 3.97
CA ARG A 780 -24.57 -13.99 4.85
C ARG A 780 -23.08 -14.33 4.76
N LEU A 781 -22.74 -15.47 4.15
CA LEU A 781 -21.38 -15.84 3.76
C LEU A 781 -20.79 -14.87 2.72
N LEU A 782 -21.62 -14.24 1.89
CA LEU A 782 -21.17 -13.31 0.86
C LEU A 782 -21.00 -11.91 1.48
N TYR A 783 -19.78 -11.36 1.46
CA TYR A 783 -19.58 -9.94 1.78
C TYR A 783 -20.11 -9.06 0.62
N LEU A 784 -21.40 -8.74 0.71
CA LEU A 784 -22.14 -7.85 -0.19
C LEU A 784 -22.20 -6.42 0.38
N PRO A 785 -22.31 -5.39 -0.47
CA PRO A 785 -22.53 -4.02 -0.02
C PRO A 785 -23.89 -3.85 0.68
N SER A 786 -23.93 -2.93 1.64
CA SER A 786 -25.18 -2.42 2.21
C SER A 786 -26.01 -1.65 1.19
N ASP A 787 -27.31 -1.51 1.43
CA ASP A 787 -28.23 -0.85 0.49
C ASP A 787 -27.85 0.61 0.18
N SER A 788 -27.24 1.32 1.14
CA SER A 788 -26.72 2.67 0.95
C SER A 788 -25.43 2.70 0.15
N GLU A 789 -24.52 1.72 0.35
CA GLU A 789 -23.34 1.55 -0.52
C GLU A 789 -23.74 1.24 -1.97
N VAL A 790 -24.82 0.48 -2.18
CA VAL A 790 -25.39 0.26 -3.52
C VAL A 790 -25.88 1.59 -4.10
N LEU A 791 -26.68 2.37 -3.36
CA LEU A 791 -27.19 3.67 -3.81
C LEU A 791 -26.06 4.67 -4.14
N ASP A 792 -25.03 4.72 -3.30
CA ASP A 792 -23.82 5.52 -3.51
C ASP A 792 -23.05 5.07 -4.77
N GLU A 793 -22.92 3.76 -4.99
CA GLU A 793 -22.25 3.23 -6.18
C GLU A 793 -23.04 3.56 -7.45
N MET A 794 -24.36 3.37 -7.46
CA MET A 794 -25.24 3.75 -8.56
C MET A 794 -25.11 5.24 -8.92
N THR A 795 -25.22 6.12 -7.91
CA THR A 795 -25.16 7.57 -8.08
C THR A 795 -23.80 8.03 -8.60
N ALA A 796 -22.70 7.50 -8.04
CA ALA A 796 -21.35 7.82 -8.47
C ALA A 796 -21.06 7.33 -9.91
N SER A 797 -21.54 6.14 -10.27
CA SER A 797 -21.37 5.59 -11.62
C SER A 797 -22.19 6.35 -12.67
N ASP A 798 -23.40 6.79 -12.34
CA ASP A 798 -24.22 7.64 -13.23
C ASP A 798 -23.65 9.05 -13.38
N GLY A 799 -23.09 9.64 -12.32
CA GLY A 799 -22.34 10.89 -12.39
C GLY A 799 -21.12 10.79 -13.30
N GLN A 800 -20.34 9.70 -13.19
CA GLN A 800 -19.19 9.44 -14.06
C GLN A 800 -19.61 9.20 -15.52
N LEU A 801 -20.69 8.47 -15.76
CA LEU A 801 -21.20 8.23 -17.11
C LEU A 801 -21.74 9.51 -17.75
N ARG A 802 -22.42 10.37 -16.97
CA ARG A 802 -22.90 11.68 -17.42
C ARG A 802 -21.73 12.57 -17.85
N ALA A 803 -20.74 12.76 -16.97
CA ALA A 803 -19.54 13.53 -17.31
C ALA A 803 -18.83 13.02 -18.59
N GLN A 804 -18.70 11.70 -18.75
CA GLN A 804 -18.12 11.12 -19.98
C GLN A 804 -18.97 11.38 -21.23
N LYS A 805 -20.31 11.34 -21.13
CA LYS A 805 -21.21 11.68 -22.24
C LYS A 805 -21.14 13.17 -22.59
N ASP A 806 -21.00 14.04 -21.59
CA ASP A 806 -20.90 15.49 -21.76
C ASP A 806 -19.55 15.89 -22.37
N ASP A 807 -18.43 15.28 -21.93
CA ASP A 807 -17.09 15.43 -22.51
C ASP A 807 -17.05 15.02 -24.00
N ILE A 808 -17.69 13.90 -24.33
CA ILE A 808 -17.80 13.42 -25.72
C ILE A 808 -18.64 14.40 -26.56
N THR A 809 -19.75 14.89 -26.01
CA THR A 809 -20.68 15.76 -26.73
C THR A 809 -20.08 17.14 -26.98
N SER A 810 -19.46 17.76 -25.97
CA SER A 810 -18.73 19.04 -26.07
C SER A 810 -17.50 18.97 -27.00
N SER A 811 -16.77 17.85 -26.97
CA SER A 811 -15.68 17.58 -27.93
C SER A 811 -16.20 17.44 -29.38
N SER A 812 -17.45 16.99 -29.55
CA SER A 812 -18.07 16.82 -30.88
C SER A 812 -18.65 18.13 -31.44
N SER A 813 -19.05 19.08 -30.59
CA SER A 813 -19.53 20.40 -31.02
C SER A 813 -18.38 21.34 -31.36
N SER A 814 -17.32 21.38 -30.54
CA SER A 814 -16.12 22.18 -30.83
C SER A 814 -15.43 21.78 -32.14
N ALA A 815 -15.40 20.47 -32.45
CA ALA A 815 -14.84 19.95 -33.70
C ALA A 815 -15.59 20.39 -34.98
N LYS A 816 -16.81 20.94 -34.89
CA LYS A 816 -17.56 21.46 -36.06
C LYS A 816 -17.12 22.86 -36.50
N SER A 817 -16.39 23.60 -35.66
CA SER A 817 -15.87 24.95 -35.98
C SER A 817 -14.55 24.92 -36.78
N GLY A 818 -13.81 23.80 -36.73
CA GLY A 818 -12.54 23.63 -37.44
C GLY A 818 -12.69 22.81 -38.72
N ARG A 819 -12.02 23.23 -39.80
CA ARG A 819 -12.03 22.62 -41.15
C ARG A 819 -11.35 21.23 -41.20
N ALA A 820 -11.89 20.26 -40.48
CA ALA A 820 -11.30 18.92 -40.26
C ALA A 820 -12.30 17.78 -40.57
N SER A 821 -12.69 17.67 -41.84
CA SER A 821 -13.57 16.59 -42.29
C SER A 821 -12.88 15.21 -42.23
N ARG A 822 -13.66 14.17 -41.92
CA ARG A 822 -13.31 12.73 -42.00
C ARG A 822 -12.29 12.17 -40.97
N LYS A 823 -12.62 12.25 -39.67
CA LYS A 823 -12.21 11.19 -38.72
C LYS A 823 -13.39 10.22 -38.52
N ARG A 824 -13.15 8.90 -38.66
CA ARG A 824 -14.17 7.86 -38.42
C ARG A 824 -14.70 7.98 -36.98
N PRO A 825 -16.00 7.74 -36.72
CA PRO A 825 -16.56 7.81 -35.38
C PRO A 825 -15.82 6.84 -34.45
N ASN A 826 -15.35 7.35 -33.31
CA ASN A 826 -14.60 6.56 -32.35
C ASN A 826 -15.53 5.49 -31.74
N PRO A 827 -15.31 4.18 -31.96
CA PRO A 827 -16.24 3.15 -31.50
C PRO A 827 -16.37 3.12 -29.97
N LYS A 828 -15.36 3.61 -29.23
CA LYS A 828 -15.43 3.75 -27.76
C LYS A 828 -16.38 4.87 -27.34
N ALA A 829 -16.41 5.98 -28.06
CA ALA A 829 -17.32 7.09 -27.77
C ALA A 829 -18.78 6.67 -28.04
N ASN A 830 -19.03 5.99 -29.16
CA ASN A 830 -20.35 5.41 -29.45
C ASN A 830 -20.79 4.35 -28.43
N ALA A 831 -19.86 3.56 -27.87
CA ALA A 831 -20.17 2.63 -26.79
C ALA A 831 -20.60 3.36 -25.51
N ILE A 832 -19.85 4.39 -25.08
CA ILE A 832 -20.17 5.20 -23.89
C ILE A 832 -21.53 5.91 -24.04
N LEU A 833 -21.82 6.50 -25.21
CA LEU A 833 -23.11 7.14 -25.48
C LEU A 833 -24.29 6.14 -25.38
N LYS A 834 -24.08 4.89 -25.81
CA LYS A 834 -25.08 3.81 -25.77
C LYS A 834 -25.22 3.10 -24.41
N MET A 835 -24.32 3.32 -23.45
CA MET A 835 -24.47 2.71 -22.12
C MET A 835 -25.69 3.30 -21.39
N PRO A 836 -26.57 2.46 -20.81
CA PRO A 836 -27.68 2.93 -19.99
C PRO A 836 -27.15 3.50 -18.66
N PHE A 837 -27.94 4.38 -18.05
CA PHE A 837 -27.70 4.81 -16.66
C PHE A 837 -28.11 3.68 -15.71
N VAL A 838 -27.32 3.48 -14.66
CA VAL A 838 -27.50 2.47 -13.61
C VAL A 838 -28.89 2.58 -12.98
N ILE A 839 -29.30 3.80 -12.60
CA ILE A 839 -30.60 4.04 -11.95
C ILE A 839 -31.79 3.69 -12.87
N SER A 840 -31.61 3.75 -14.20
CA SER A 840 -32.64 3.37 -15.18
C SER A 840 -32.93 1.88 -15.11
N ALA A 841 -31.92 1.04 -15.34
CA ALA A 841 -32.08 -0.42 -15.32
C ALA A 841 -32.31 -0.97 -13.90
N PHE A 842 -31.83 -0.28 -12.86
CA PHE A 842 -32.26 -0.57 -11.49
C PHE A 842 -33.77 -0.33 -11.31
N SER A 843 -34.33 0.70 -11.94
CA SER A 843 -35.77 1.00 -11.88
C SER A 843 -36.63 0.06 -12.73
N GLU A 844 -36.04 -0.71 -13.66
CA GLU A 844 -36.72 -1.82 -14.36
C GLU A 844 -36.96 -3.01 -13.41
N LEU A 845 -36.02 -3.28 -12.49
CA LEU A 845 -36.17 -4.31 -11.45
C LEU A 845 -36.94 -3.79 -10.22
N PHE A 846 -36.77 -2.51 -9.89
CA PHE A 846 -37.34 -1.85 -8.70
C PHE A 846 -38.01 -0.52 -9.06
N PRO A 847 -39.16 -0.53 -9.76
CA PRO A 847 -39.96 0.68 -9.98
C PRO A 847 -40.34 1.36 -8.67
N ARG A 848 -40.47 2.69 -8.71
CA ARG A 848 -41.06 3.45 -7.60
C ARG A 848 -42.51 3.03 -7.44
N ILE A 849 -42.92 2.79 -6.20
CA ILE A 849 -44.34 2.63 -5.87
C ILE A 849 -44.97 4.01 -6.09
N ALA A 850 -46.02 4.08 -6.89
CA ALA A 850 -46.72 5.33 -7.09
C ALA A 850 -47.43 5.73 -5.79
N GLU A 851 -47.11 6.89 -5.24
CA GLU A 851 -47.88 7.51 -4.16
C GLU A 851 -49.24 7.94 -4.74
N GLY A 852 -50.22 7.04 -4.68
CA GLY A 852 -51.55 7.23 -5.25
C GLY A 852 -52.64 6.64 -4.37
N SER A 853 -53.65 7.46 -4.07
CA SER A 853 -54.92 7.09 -3.43
C SER A 853 -54.82 6.25 -2.15
N GLY A 854 -54.33 6.87 -1.08
CA GLY A 854 -54.47 6.41 0.31
C GLY A 854 -55.64 7.06 1.06
N GLU A 855 -56.81 7.21 0.42
CA GLU A 855 -58.05 7.45 1.17
C GLU A 855 -58.68 6.09 1.53
N ASN A 856 -59.14 5.97 2.78
CA ASN A 856 -59.94 4.85 3.32
C ASN A 856 -59.29 3.46 3.38
N ALA A 857 -58.40 3.27 4.35
CA ALA A 857 -58.33 2.02 5.13
C ALA A 857 -57.95 2.34 6.58
N SER A 858 -58.91 2.87 7.34
CA SER A 858 -58.76 3.18 8.76
C SER A 858 -58.48 1.92 9.58
N SER A 859 -57.55 2.04 10.54
CA SER A 859 -57.59 1.38 11.86
C SER A 859 -58.04 -0.09 11.94
N ILE A 860 -57.10 -1.00 12.17
CA ILE A 860 -57.25 -2.12 13.13
C ILE A 860 -55.89 -2.41 13.77
N SER A 861 -55.88 -2.46 15.11
CA SER A 861 -54.77 -2.87 15.99
C SER A 861 -54.36 -4.33 15.71
N ILE A 862 -53.17 -4.82 16.04
CA ILE A 862 -52.42 -4.78 17.31
C ILE A 862 -50.91 -4.80 17.01
#